data_AF-H8X8K4-F1
#
_entry.id   AF-H8X8K4-F1
#
_cell.length_a   1.000
_cell.length_b   1.000
_cell.length_c   1.000
_cell.angle_alpha   90.00
_cell.angle_beta   90.00
_cell.angle_gamma   90.00
#
_symmetry.space_group_name_H-M   'P 1'
#
loop_
_entity.id
_entity.type
_entity.pdbx_description
1 polymer ?
#
loop_
_entity_poly.entity_id
_entity_poly.type
_entity_poly.pdbx_seq_one_letter_code
_entity_poly.pdbx_strand_id
1 'polypeptide(L)'
;MFKKYLPLFPKPRQIRKTYLAIPFIIITLVLLHFLNTYDTVKQWSSQVVGGTKLPISSYYKKKPITILPSDYSTALRIDHNITENKNDIVRYHGSASALSTYITNQTYTPHHIALFASTPVLSVFEKEEDATKDTSCANLQLDKSVSITKSVEFKHDWKIIAQTLLNQITHDDSLKEIAGFFKGKLGKYIEQDALNEKHFYKFAGTSVWLSKYGVHLMVSRLLFTQTARKADPQISLLYAQIYDENWQELSNVDLVLPIIDDDGERKYEIVNFPRVMSVPFYHNSKKTKKRWYGPEDTRLLLSKNEYGDEEPIIIFNAFHRQVLQTTEDSNGEKTPAKYAFYRSMFMGYLLRYQRGKQNVDAGQDTHASKTRYNKVVELRIEGQQRQKVEKNWTPFINPSERKSSVFNGGDEHLYIVYQWDNLKILKCELANAKEDSTCQVVFKQNNDASKVGPVRGGTELIPIKTKSNLDQVWIGFLRAHIDKCGCGKAMYRPNFIVLGEKDGQFKLSHLSSSISFNMAVDGWKYAEVQCGRRDPNVLIPNGISIYEAKQDYLSLILSVADKNDNLIHVNGIKKMVGELDLNWENSAATTATKKSPLISCVVEKSTEFCKEYGLEQDKLGVTETARKKAKEAAEKAKAEKEKAKQGQEGAGEEAGKTDEKQSQPAKGEESSNNQNAEPQQQQAQPENEQNVEQQQPAQPQAEQKAEQGSEQGSEQGSEQGSEQKAEQNVNAQQQEAPKANEQSDSSSQQEQQPAQQDDHPNEDQKDRTNESENKPEQKVV
;
A
#
# COMPACT_ATOMS: atom_id res chain seq x y z
N MET A 1 -56.29 -19.32 -61.27
CA MET A 1 -55.34 -18.26 -61.65
C MET A 1 -53.96 -18.66 -61.13
N PHE A 2 -52.94 -18.74 -61.99
CA PHE A 2 -51.56 -19.02 -61.56
C PHE A 2 -50.64 -17.89 -62.05
N LYS A 3 -50.04 -17.12 -61.14
CA LYS A 3 -48.93 -16.21 -61.45
C LYS A 3 -47.62 -16.87 -61.00
N LYS A 4 -46.70 -17.07 -61.95
CA LYS A 4 -45.34 -17.54 -61.69
C LYS A 4 -44.51 -16.39 -61.11
N TYR A 5 -43.71 -16.68 -60.09
CA TYR A 5 -42.58 -15.83 -59.70
C TYR A 5 -41.37 -16.12 -60.60
N LEU A 6 -40.56 -15.08 -60.85
CA LEU A 6 -39.35 -15.13 -61.67
C LEU A 6 -38.12 -14.95 -60.75
N PRO A 7 -37.11 -15.84 -60.77
CA PRO A 7 -35.84 -15.58 -60.10
C PRO A 7 -34.87 -14.84 -61.04
N LEU A 8 -34.37 -13.68 -60.59
CA LEU A 8 -33.30 -12.92 -61.25
C LEU A 8 -31.93 -13.43 -60.78
N PHE A 9 -31.23 -14.19 -61.61
CA PHE A 9 -29.80 -14.47 -61.44
C PHE A 9 -28.97 -13.66 -62.46
N PRO A 10 -27.92 -12.93 -62.03
CA PRO A 10 -27.03 -12.21 -62.94
C PRO A 10 -26.04 -13.14 -63.67
N LYS A 11 -25.56 -12.70 -64.84
CA LYS A 11 -24.75 -13.52 -65.76
C LYS A 11 -23.34 -13.86 -65.22
N PRO A 12 -22.81 -15.07 -65.46
CA PRO A 12 -21.60 -15.59 -64.79
C PRO A 12 -20.26 -15.12 -65.41
N ARG A 13 -20.13 -13.82 -65.75
CA ARG A 13 -18.89 -13.29 -66.37
C ARG A 13 -18.23 -12.09 -65.67
N GLN A 14 -18.91 -11.42 -64.73
CA GLN A 14 -18.28 -10.38 -63.89
C GLN A 14 -17.82 -10.88 -62.51
N ILE A 15 -18.36 -11.99 -62.01
CA ILE A 15 -18.09 -12.48 -60.64
C ILE A 15 -16.64 -12.97 -60.44
N ARG A 16 -15.96 -13.46 -61.49
CA ARG A 16 -14.59 -14.00 -61.35
C ARG A 16 -13.50 -12.94 -61.07
N LYS A 17 -13.67 -11.67 -61.44
CA LYS A 17 -12.62 -10.65 -61.23
C LYS A 17 -12.62 -10.08 -59.80
N THR A 18 -13.79 -9.91 -59.19
CA THR A 18 -13.92 -9.38 -57.82
C THR A 18 -13.39 -10.37 -56.77
N TYR A 19 -13.68 -11.67 -56.91
CA TYR A 19 -13.18 -12.69 -55.97
C TYR A 19 -11.66 -12.95 -56.06
N LEU A 20 -10.99 -12.57 -57.15
CA LEU A 20 -9.52 -12.59 -57.25
C LEU A 20 -8.87 -11.34 -56.67
N ALA A 21 -9.58 -10.20 -56.67
CA ALA A 21 -9.09 -8.96 -56.07
C ALA A 21 -9.14 -8.98 -54.53
N ILE A 22 -10.15 -9.62 -53.93
CA ILE A 22 -10.30 -9.71 -52.46
C ILE A 22 -9.05 -10.32 -51.77
N PRO A 23 -8.54 -11.51 -52.14
CA PRO A 23 -7.33 -12.04 -51.51
C PRO A 23 -6.10 -11.18 -51.79
N PHE A 24 -6.01 -10.53 -52.95
CA PHE A 24 -4.94 -9.57 -53.22
C PHE A 24 -5.01 -8.33 -52.31
N ILE A 25 -6.20 -7.78 -52.07
CA ILE A 25 -6.43 -6.66 -51.15
C ILE A 25 -6.12 -7.08 -49.72
N ILE A 26 -6.55 -8.27 -49.28
CA ILE A 26 -6.22 -8.82 -47.96
C ILE A 26 -4.71 -9.01 -47.82
N ILE A 27 -4.05 -9.65 -48.79
CA ILE A 27 -2.58 -9.81 -48.81
C ILE A 27 -1.89 -8.45 -48.80
N THR A 28 -2.38 -7.45 -49.53
CA THR A 28 -1.79 -6.10 -49.57
C THR A 28 -2.02 -5.34 -48.26
N LEU A 29 -3.17 -5.48 -47.61
CA LEU A 29 -3.43 -4.90 -46.29
C LEU A 29 -2.60 -5.59 -45.20
N VAL A 30 -2.43 -6.92 -45.28
CA VAL A 30 -1.54 -7.68 -44.41
C VAL A 30 -0.08 -7.27 -44.65
N LEU A 31 0.37 -7.13 -45.90
CA LEU A 31 1.70 -6.63 -46.23
C LEU A 31 1.91 -5.18 -45.78
N LEU A 32 0.93 -4.29 -45.95
CA LEU A 32 1.01 -2.92 -45.44
C LEU A 32 1.05 -2.89 -43.91
N HIS A 33 0.29 -3.77 -43.23
CA HIS A 33 0.35 -3.91 -41.77
C HIS A 33 1.72 -4.44 -41.31
N PHE A 34 2.25 -5.47 -41.98
CA PHE A 34 3.58 -6.03 -41.72
C PHE A 34 4.71 -5.04 -42.05
N LEU A 35 4.61 -4.25 -43.11
CA LEU A 35 5.60 -3.24 -43.49
C LEU A 35 5.55 -2.04 -42.54
N ASN A 36 4.36 -1.56 -42.19
CA ASN A 36 4.21 -0.46 -41.23
C ASN A 36 4.71 -0.85 -39.83
N THR A 37 4.44 -2.08 -39.39
CA THR A 37 5.05 -2.63 -38.15
C THR A 37 6.56 -2.86 -38.30
N TYR A 38 7.06 -3.27 -39.47
CA TYR A 38 8.50 -3.48 -39.70
C TYR A 38 9.32 -2.18 -39.73
N ASP A 39 8.86 -1.14 -40.42
CA ASP A 39 9.54 0.17 -40.43
C ASP A 39 9.53 0.83 -39.05
N THR A 40 8.40 0.68 -38.32
CA THR A 40 8.32 1.02 -36.89
C THR A 40 9.42 0.28 -36.11
N VAL A 41 9.46 -1.06 -36.17
CA VAL A 41 10.46 -1.89 -35.44
C VAL A 41 11.91 -1.53 -35.77
N LYS A 42 12.24 -1.27 -37.04
CA LYS A 42 13.61 -0.95 -37.47
C LYS A 42 14.07 0.43 -36.98
N GLN A 43 13.17 1.42 -36.95
CA GLN A 43 13.46 2.74 -36.42
C GLN A 43 13.78 2.65 -34.90
N TRP A 44 13.08 1.78 -34.17
CA TRP A 44 13.15 1.70 -32.71
C TRP A 44 14.43 1.02 -32.21
N SER A 45 14.90 -0.04 -32.88
CA SER A 45 16.15 -0.72 -32.50
C SER A 45 17.38 0.17 -32.58
N SER A 46 17.33 1.26 -33.36
CA SER A 46 18.45 2.20 -33.53
C SER A 46 18.52 3.32 -32.48
N GLN A 47 17.48 3.46 -31.64
CA GLN A 47 17.38 4.52 -30.63
C GLN A 47 17.53 4.04 -29.17
N VAL A 48 17.57 2.73 -28.93
CA VAL A 48 17.75 2.17 -27.57
C VAL A 48 19.18 2.44 -27.09
N VAL A 49 19.30 3.25 -26.04
CA VAL A 49 20.56 3.51 -25.35
C VAL A 49 20.82 2.40 -24.33
N GLY A 50 21.97 1.74 -24.45
CA GLY A 50 22.48 0.79 -23.46
C GLY A 50 22.38 -0.69 -23.86
N GLY A 51 23.43 -1.21 -24.49
CA GLY A 51 23.65 -2.66 -24.67
C GLY A 51 24.32 -3.34 -23.45
N THR A 52 24.33 -2.70 -22.29
CA THR A 52 25.09 -3.11 -21.10
C THR A 52 24.17 -3.38 -19.91
N LYS A 53 24.54 -4.34 -19.05
CA LYS A 53 23.76 -4.75 -17.86
C LYS A 53 23.84 -3.75 -16.69
N LEU A 54 23.79 -2.45 -17.00
CA LEU A 54 23.83 -1.38 -16.01
C LEU A 54 22.47 -1.25 -15.29
N PRO A 55 22.47 -0.82 -14.01
CA PRO A 55 21.25 -0.49 -13.29
C PRO A 55 20.64 0.84 -13.75
N ILE A 56 19.39 1.13 -13.36
CA ILE A 56 18.64 2.30 -13.85
C ILE A 56 19.27 3.63 -13.40
N SER A 57 19.82 3.68 -12.18
CA SER A 57 20.59 4.81 -11.65
C SER A 57 21.69 5.32 -12.61
N SER A 58 22.29 4.44 -13.41
CA SER A 58 23.37 4.79 -14.34
C SER A 58 22.90 5.60 -15.55
N TYR A 59 21.61 5.50 -15.89
CA TYR A 59 20.99 6.18 -17.03
C TYR A 59 20.33 7.50 -16.63
N TYR A 60 19.73 7.58 -15.43
CA TYR A 60 18.95 8.75 -15.00
C TYR A 60 19.83 9.95 -14.56
N LYS A 61 20.45 10.61 -15.54
CA LYS A 61 21.32 11.80 -15.32
C LYS A 61 20.57 13.11 -15.46
N LYS A 62 19.45 13.26 -14.73
CA LYS A 62 18.54 14.44 -14.76
C LYS A 62 17.85 14.72 -16.10
N LYS A 63 17.91 13.78 -17.05
CA LYS A 63 17.05 13.78 -18.23
C LYS A 63 15.87 12.83 -18.01
N PRO A 64 14.68 13.14 -18.53
CA PRO A 64 13.58 12.18 -18.64
C PRO A 64 14.02 10.96 -19.46
N ILE A 65 13.60 9.77 -19.03
CA ILE A 65 13.89 8.49 -19.71
C ILE A 65 12.61 7.68 -19.90
N THR A 66 12.58 6.86 -20.95
CA THR A 66 11.53 5.88 -21.20
C THR A 66 12.09 4.47 -21.06
N ILE A 67 11.60 3.71 -20.08
CA ILE A 67 12.10 2.38 -19.76
C ILE A 67 11.24 1.31 -20.46
N LEU A 68 11.87 0.57 -21.37
CA LEU A 68 11.34 -0.64 -21.97
C LEU A 68 11.64 -1.86 -21.08
N PRO A 69 10.69 -2.80 -20.91
CA PRO A 69 10.94 -4.03 -20.16
C PRO A 69 12.02 -4.89 -20.82
N SER A 70 12.73 -5.68 -20.01
CA SER A 70 13.79 -6.57 -20.46
C SER A 70 13.34 -7.54 -21.56
N ASP A 71 12.10 -8.03 -21.47
CA ASP A 71 11.44 -8.94 -22.41
C ASP A 71 10.52 -8.22 -23.41
N TYR A 72 10.70 -6.91 -23.62
CA TYR A 72 9.96 -6.13 -24.62
C TYR A 72 9.83 -6.87 -25.97
N SER A 73 8.57 -7.04 -26.40
CA SER A 73 8.17 -7.85 -27.55
C SER A 73 7.36 -7.04 -28.56
N THR A 74 7.83 -7.00 -29.82
CA THR A 74 7.17 -6.30 -30.93
C THR A 74 5.87 -6.96 -31.40
N ALA A 75 5.48 -8.09 -30.80
CA ALA A 75 4.20 -8.75 -31.06
C ALA A 75 3.01 -8.06 -30.37
N LEU A 76 3.27 -7.21 -29.36
CA LEU A 76 2.24 -6.39 -28.71
C LEU A 76 2.13 -5.03 -29.40
N ARG A 77 0.89 -4.61 -29.67
CA ARG A 77 0.56 -3.28 -30.16
C ARG A 77 0.91 -2.22 -29.11
N ILE A 78 1.23 -1.00 -29.55
CA ILE A 78 1.38 0.17 -28.69
C ILE A 78 0.42 1.24 -29.21
N ASP A 79 -0.30 1.92 -28.30
CA ASP A 79 -1.28 2.95 -28.68
C ASP A 79 -0.66 4.27 -29.16
N HIS A 80 0.59 4.57 -28.79
CA HIS A 80 1.30 5.80 -29.13
C HIS A 80 2.68 5.54 -29.76
N ASN A 81 3.08 6.38 -30.72
CA ASN A 81 4.37 6.24 -31.37
C ASN A 81 5.49 6.80 -30.49
N ILE A 82 6.38 5.95 -29.98
CA ILE A 82 7.47 6.35 -29.08
C ILE A 82 8.39 7.41 -29.72
N THR A 83 8.44 7.49 -31.06
CA THR A 83 9.27 8.47 -31.79
C THR A 83 8.85 9.93 -31.60
N GLU A 84 7.66 10.21 -31.06
CA GLU A 84 7.26 11.57 -30.65
C GLU A 84 7.81 11.95 -29.26
N ASN A 85 8.31 10.98 -28.50
CA ASN A 85 8.87 11.20 -27.18
C ASN A 85 10.27 11.83 -27.27
N LYS A 86 10.53 12.81 -26.39
CA LYS A 86 11.82 13.54 -26.31
C LYS A 86 12.79 12.91 -25.30
N ASN A 87 12.40 11.80 -24.70
CA ASN A 87 13.08 11.13 -23.59
C ASN A 87 14.13 10.14 -24.13
N ASP A 88 15.22 9.93 -23.37
CA ASP A 88 16.22 8.92 -23.74
C ASP A 88 15.62 7.51 -23.51
N ILE A 89 15.57 6.67 -24.55
CA ILE A 89 14.94 5.32 -24.49
C ILE A 89 15.96 4.29 -23.98
N VAL A 90 15.62 3.59 -22.90
CA VAL A 90 16.49 2.58 -22.26
C VAL A 90 15.74 1.24 -22.21
N ARG A 91 16.38 0.15 -22.64
CA ARG A 91 15.86 -1.21 -22.40
C ARG A 91 16.59 -1.83 -21.21
N TYR A 92 15.84 -2.26 -20.20
CA TYR A 92 16.48 -2.81 -19.01
C TYR A 92 17.10 -4.17 -19.27
N HIS A 93 18.40 -4.31 -19.00
CA HIS A 93 19.14 -5.58 -19.10
C HIS A 93 19.96 -5.87 -17.82
N GLY A 94 19.64 -5.18 -16.72
CA GLY A 94 20.34 -5.30 -15.44
C GLY A 94 19.93 -6.53 -14.63
N SER A 95 20.11 -6.42 -13.31
CA SER A 95 19.80 -7.49 -12.36
C SER A 95 18.29 -7.63 -12.12
N ALA A 96 17.78 -8.85 -12.03
CA ALA A 96 16.41 -9.08 -11.54
C ALA A 96 16.27 -8.81 -10.02
N SER A 97 17.40 -8.69 -9.29
CA SER A 97 17.44 -8.39 -7.86
C SER A 97 17.38 -6.88 -7.58
N ALA A 98 16.68 -6.51 -6.51
CA ALA A 98 16.60 -5.13 -6.01
C ALA A 98 17.80 -4.74 -5.12
N LEU A 99 18.68 -5.70 -4.80
CA LEU A 99 19.78 -5.48 -3.86
C LEU A 99 20.93 -4.71 -4.51
N SER A 100 21.04 -3.43 -4.16
CA SER A 100 22.12 -2.54 -4.58
C SER A 100 23.25 -2.43 -3.56
N THR A 101 24.41 -1.93 -3.99
CA THR A 101 25.53 -1.60 -3.09
C THR A 101 25.19 -0.49 -2.11
N TYR A 102 24.25 0.40 -2.45
CA TYR A 102 23.69 1.38 -1.52
C TYR A 102 23.03 0.71 -0.31
N ILE A 103 22.30 -0.39 -0.51
CA ILE A 103 21.67 -1.14 0.59
C ILE A 103 22.73 -1.92 1.38
N THR A 104 23.59 -2.70 0.71
CA THR A 104 24.53 -3.59 1.41
C THR A 104 25.61 -2.86 2.21
N ASN A 105 26.00 -1.65 1.78
CA ASN A 105 27.07 -0.87 2.42
C ASN A 105 26.57 0.06 3.52
N GLN A 106 25.28 0.03 3.88
CA GLN A 106 24.76 0.78 5.01
C GLN A 106 25.29 0.26 6.35
N THR A 107 25.26 1.11 7.37
CA THR A 107 25.58 0.69 8.74
C THR A 107 24.39 -0.05 9.34
N TYR A 108 24.59 -1.35 9.61
CA TYR A 108 23.63 -2.20 10.30
C TYR A 108 23.98 -2.32 11.79
N THR A 109 22.98 -2.14 12.65
CA THR A 109 23.09 -2.25 14.11
C THR A 109 22.19 -3.37 14.63
N PRO A 110 22.64 -4.19 15.62
CA PRO A 110 21.79 -5.21 16.20
C PRO A 110 20.51 -4.63 16.82
N HIS A 111 19.39 -5.33 16.62
CA HIS A 111 18.07 -4.99 17.15
C HIS A 111 17.37 -6.26 17.67
N HIS A 112 16.94 -6.22 18.93
CA HIS A 112 16.31 -7.36 19.60
C HIS A 112 14.80 -7.41 19.32
N ILE A 113 14.29 -8.63 19.13
CA ILE A 113 12.88 -8.94 18.92
C ILE A 113 12.49 -10.01 19.93
N ALA A 114 11.63 -9.64 20.90
CA ALA A 114 10.97 -10.60 21.77
C ALA A 114 9.85 -11.30 20.98
N LEU A 115 10.12 -12.53 20.55
CA LEU A 115 9.23 -13.38 19.77
C LEU A 115 8.51 -14.34 20.72
N PHE A 116 7.26 -14.70 20.41
CA PHE A 116 6.53 -15.73 21.14
C PHE A 116 6.14 -16.87 20.21
N ALA A 117 6.35 -18.10 20.66
CA ALA A 117 5.92 -19.32 19.98
C ALA A 117 4.47 -19.68 20.35
N SER A 118 3.78 -20.38 19.46
CA SER A 118 2.43 -20.91 19.69
C SER A 118 2.38 -22.19 20.52
N THR A 119 3.52 -22.85 20.69
CA THR A 119 3.76 -24.06 21.48
C THR A 119 4.95 -23.83 22.43
N PRO A 120 5.00 -24.47 23.63
CA PRO A 120 6.10 -24.33 24.58
C PRO A 120 7.47 -24.62 23.96
N VAL A 121 8.47 -23.81 24.32
CA VAL A 121 9.83 -24.00 23.84
C VAL A 121 10.50 -25.09 24.69
N LEU A 122 10.81 -26.23 24.08
CA LEU A 122 11.38 -27.41 24.77
C LEU A 122 12.75 -27.17 25.44
N SER A 123 13.44 -26.08 25.13
CA SER A 123 14.80 -25.79 25.61
C SER A 123 14.88 -25.17 27.02
N VAL A 124 13.77 -25.09 27.78
CA VAL A 124 13.73 -24.42 29.09
C VAL A 124 13.67 -25.40 30.28
N PHE A 125 13.31 -26.68 30.06
CA PHE A 125 13.28 -27.67 31.14
C PHE A 125 13.92 -28.99 30.73
N GLU A 126 14.85 -29.45 31.57
CA GLU A 126 15.29 -30.84 31.60
C GLU A 126 14.11 -31.77 31.92
N LYS A 127 14.31 -33.06 31.63
CA LYS A 127 13.33 -34.14 31.83
C LYS A 127 12.67 -34.09 33.21
N GLU A 128 11.37 -33.83 33.25
CA GLU A 128 10.53 -34.26 34.37
C GLU A 128 9.12 -34.63 33.86
N GLU A 129 8.71 -35.86 34.19
CA GLU A 129 7.44 -36.47 33.77
C GLU A 129 6.27 -35.94 34.62
N ASP A 130 5.93 -34.66 34.50
CA ASP A 130 4.67 -34.16 35.06
C ASP A 130 4.04 -33.04 34.22
N ALA A 131 3.33 -33.46 33.16
CA ALA A 131 2.79 -32.60 32.10
C ALA A 131 1.48 -31.90 32.51
N THR A 132 1.48 -31.19 33.65
CA THR A 132 0.38 -30.32 34.11
C THR A 132 0.81 -28.88 34.43
N LYS A 133 2.03 -28.48 34.04
CA LYS A 133 2.52 -27.09 34.22
C LYS A 133 1.76 -26.09 33.32
N ASP A 134 1.22 -25.05 33.95
CA ASP A 134 0.59 -23.90 33.30
C ASP A 134 1.50 -23.26 32.23
N THR A 135 0.90 -22.90 31.09
CA THR A 135 1.61 -22.26 29.98
C THR A 135 1.87 -20.78 30.27
N SER A 136 2.85 -20.50 31.14
CA SER A 136 3.31 -19.13 31.40
C SER A 136 3.90 -18.51 30.12
N CYS A 137 3.77 -17.19 29.97
CA CYS A 137 4.31 -16.50 28.79
C CYS A 137 5.84 -16.59 28.67
N ALA A 138 6.55 -16.79 29.78
CA ALA A 138 7.99 -17.04 29.79
C ALA A 138 8.37 -18.34 29.06
N ASN A 139 7.54 -19.39 29.16
CA ASN A 139 7.78 -20.68 28.50
C ASN A 139 7.54 -20.64 26.97
N LEU A 140 7.07 -19.50 26.45
CA LEU A 140 6.78 -19.25 25.04
C LEU A 140 7.68 -18.18 24.43
N GLN A 141 8.41 -17.40 25.25
CA GLN A 141 9.25 -16.31 24.77
C GLN A 141 10.57 -16.84 24.18
N LEU A 142 10.96 -16.24 23.06
CA LEU A 142 12.21 -16.45 22.34
C LEU A 142 12.83 -15.08 22.08
N ASP A 143 13.97 -14.79 22.70
CA ASP A 143 14.70 -13.57 22.40
C ASP A 143 15.56 -13.77 21.14
N LYS A 144 15.16 -13.11 20.05
CA LYS A 144 15.83 -13.15 18.76
C LYS A 144 16.45 -11.79 18.44
N SER A 145 17.37 -11.78 17.49
CA SER A 145 18.04 -10.54 17.04
C SER A 145 18.19 -10.53 15.53
N VAL A 146 17.95 -9.36 14.94
CA VAL A 146 18.24 -9.03 13.54
C VAL A 146 19.17 -7.81 13.53
N SER A 147 19.70 -7.42 12.38
CA SER A 147 20.44 -6.16 12.26
C SER A 147 19.65 -5.19 11.38
N ILE A 148 19.56 -3.92 11.79
CA ILE A 148 18.78 -2.89 11.07
C ILE A 148 19.62 -1.66 10.75
N THR A 149 19.27 -0.97 9.67
CA THR A 149 19.77 0.38 9.39
C THR A 149 19.01 1.43 10.23
N LYS A 150 19.56 2.64 10.29
CA LYS A 150 18.77 3.81 10.67
C LYS A 150 17.64 4.03 9.65
N SER A 151 16.50 4.57 10.09
CA SER A 151 15.41 4.93 9.18
C SER A 151 15.74 6.15 8.33
N VAL A 152 15.33 6.10 7.06
CA VAL A 152 15.41 7.19 6.09
C VAL A 152 14.00 7.66 5.79
N GLU A 153 13.68 8.92 6.10
CA GLU A 153 12.39 9.52 5.73
C GLU A 153 12.36 9.84 4.23
N PHE A 154 11.28 9.46 3.57
CA PHE A 154 11.01 9.88 2.19
C PHE A 154 10.63 11.36 2.17
N LYS A 155 11.48 12.20 1.57
CA LYS A 155 11.18 13.62 1.36
C LYS A 155 10.07 13.79 0.32
N HIS A 156 9.24 14.80 0.49
CA HIS A 156 8.11 15.08 -0.40
C HIS A 156 8.37 16.38 -1.17
N ASP A 157 8.47 16.31 -2.49
CA ASP A 157 8.35 17.49 -3.34
C ASP A 157 6.87 17.81 -3.54
N TRP A 158 6.31 18.62 -2.63
CA TRP A 158 4.90 19.01 -2.66
C TRP A 158 4.53 19.79 -3.93
N LYS A 159 5.48 20.51 -4.52
CA LYS A 159 5.26 21.25 -5.76
C LYS A 159 5.05 20.28 -6.92
N ILE A 160 5.91 19.26 -7.08
CA ILE A 160 5.72 18.20 -8.08
C ILE A 160 4.41 17.46 -7.84
N ILE A 161 4.17 16.97 -6.62
CA ILE A 161 2.96 16.20 -6.26
C ILE A 161 1.69 16.96 -6.64
N ALA A 162 1.61 18.25 -6.27
CA ALA A 162 0.42 19.04 -6.51
C ALA A 162 0.30 19.53 -7.96
N GLN A 163 1.42 19.76 -8.67
CA GLN A 163 1.42 20.02 -10.11
C GLN A 163 0.91 18.81 -10.90
N THR A 164 1.37 17.60 -10.57
CA THR A 164 0.85 16.33 -11.12
C THR A 164 -0.66 16.20 -10.88
N LEU A 165 -1.12 16.40 -9.63
CA LEU A 165 -2.54 16.34 -9.29
C LEU A 165 -3.37 17.37 -10.07
N LEU A 166 -2.92 18.62 -10.18
CA LEU A 166 -3.61 19.68 -10.93
C LEU A 166 -3.64 19.39 -12.44
N ASN A 167 -2.54 18.90 -12.99
CA ASN A 167 -2.47 18.52 -14.40
C ASN A 167 -3.46 17.40 -14.70
N GLN A 168 -3.46 16.32 -13.91
CA GLN A 168 -4.38 15.20 -14.12
C GLN A 168 -5.84 15.56 -13.89
N ILE A 169 -6.18 16.33 -12.85
CA ILE A 169 -7.57 16.83 -12.64
C ILE A 169 -8.06 17.67 -13.84
N THR A 170 -7.15 18.32 -14.56
CA THR A 170 -7.48 19.16 -15.73
C THR A 170 -7.66 18.34 -17.01
N HIS A 171 -6.89 17.26 -17.19
CA HIS A 171 -6.81 16.53 -18.46
C HIS A 171 -7.42 15.11 -18.40
N ASP A 172 -7.22 14.35 -17.32
CA ASP A 172 -7.74 12.98 -17.15
C ASP A 172 -9.24 13.00 -16.78
N ASP A 173 -10.09 12.44 -17.65
CA ASP A 173 -11.56 12.37 -17.42
C ASP A 173 -11.93 11.66 -16.11
N SER A 174 -11.13 10.67 -15.69
CA SER A 174 -11.32 9.94 -14.42
C SER A 174 -11.05 10.76 -13.17
N LEU A 175 -10.36 11.91 -13.28
CA LEU A 175 -9.97 12.75 -12.15
C LEU A 175 -10.62 14.15 -12.20
N LYS A 176 -11.30 14.54 -13.29
CA LYS A 176 -12.11 15.78 -13.37
C LYS A 176 -13.18 15.84 -12.29
N GLU A 177 -13.84 14.72 -11.97
CA GLU A 177 -14.95 14.65 -11.01
C GLU A 177 -14.53 15.05 -9.57
N ILE A 178 -13.28 14.77 -9.17
CA ILE A 178 -12.77 15.08 -7.83
C ILE A 178 -12.36 16.56 -7.66
N ALA A 179 -12.34 17.37 -8.72
CA ALA A 179 -11.98 18.79 -8.66
C ALA A 179 -12.78 19.57 -7.59
N GLY A 180 -14.05 19.22 -7.39
CA GLY A 180 -14.94 19.86 -6.43
C GLY A 180 -14.44 19.79 -4.97
N PHE A 181 -13.65 18.77 -4.60
CA PHE A 181 -13.08 18.66 -3.25
C PHE A 181 -12.09 19.78 -2.93
N PHE A 182 -11.43 20.35 -3.95
CA PHE A 182 -10.44 21.42 -3.78
C PHE A 182 -11.04 22.82 -3.85
N LYS A 183 -12.33 22.96 -4.19
CA LYS A 183 -13.07 24.24 -4.24
C LYS A 183 -12.37 25.35 -5.06
N GLY A 184 -11.68 24.97 -6.14
CA GLY A 184 -10.89 25.89 -6.97
C GLY A 184 -9.60 26.43 -6.31
N LYS A 185 -9.25 25.97 -5.10
CA LYS A 185 -8.10 26.46 -4.33
C LYS A 185 -6.81 25.68 -4.56
N LEU A 186 -6.83 24.63 -5.39
CA LEU A 186 -5.69 23.74 -5.58
C LEU A 186 -4.41 24.51 -5.91
N GLY A 187 -4.42 25.34 -6.95
CA GLY A 187 -3.28 26.20 -7.35
C GLY A 187 -2.72 27.06 -6.21
N LYS A 188 -3.59 27.67 -5.39
CA LYS A 188 -3.17 28.46 -4.22
C LYS A 188 -2.47 27.62 -3.15
N TYR A 189 -2.86 26.36 -2.98
CA TYR A 189 -2.11 25.44 -2.11
C TYR A 189 -0.71 25.20 -2.72
N ILE A 190 -0.62 24.85 -4.02
CA ILE A 190 0.66 24.59 -4.72
C ILE A 190 1.66 25.73 -4.52
N GLU A 191 1.24 26.97 -4.73
CA GLU A 191 2.10 28.16 -4.66
C GLU A 191 2.60 28.52 -3.24
N GLN A 192 2.05 27.89 -2.20
CA GLN A 192 2.31 28.25 -0.80
C GLN A 192 2.67 27.00 0.01
N ASP A 193 3.96 26.65 0.06
CA ASP A 193 4.47 25.45 0.75
C ASP A 193 3.96 25.31 2.20
N ALA A 194 3.93 26.43 2.94
CA ALA A 194 3.41 26.49 4.31
C ALA A 194 1.87 26.27 4.44
N LEU A 195 1.14 26.18 3.32
CA LEU A 195 -0.23 25.67 3.23
C LEU A 195 -0.26 24.21 2.78
N ASN A 196 0.60 23.79 1.85
CA ASN A 196 0.68 22.39 1.38
C ASN A 196 0.85 21.43 2.56
N GLU A 197 1.84 21.67 3.44
CA GLU A 197 2.13 20.83 4.61
C GLU A 197 1.01 20.77 5.68
N LYS A 198 0.00 21.65 5.57
CA LYS A 198 -1.16 21.69 6.46
C LYS A 198 -2.39 21.01 5.85
N HIS A 199 -2.49 20.99 4.52
CA HIS A 199 -3.66 20.52 3.79
C HIS A 199 -3.46 19.15 3.14
N PHE A 200 -2.22 18.75 2.86
CA PHE A 200 -1.85 17.45 2.29
C PHE A 200 -0.98 16.62 3.24
N TYR A 201 -1.19 15.31 3.21
CA TYR A 201 -0.37 14.32 3.92
C TYR A 201 -0.11 13.14 2.97
N LYS A 202 1.13 12.64 2.90
CA LYS A 202 1.49 11.48 2.07
C LYS A 202 2.14 10.42 2.94
N PHE A 203 1.42 9.31 3.14
CA PHE A 203 1.84 8.22 4.02
C PHE A 203 1.20 6.90 3.59
N ALA A 204 1.43 5.84 4.37
CA ALA A 204 0.98 4.48 4.08
C ALA A 204 1.54 3.93 2.75
N GLY A 205 2.75 4.37 2.40
CA GLY A 205 3.50 3.93 1.24
C GLY A 205 3.86 2.45 1.32
N THR A 206 3.57 1.72 0.25
CA THR A 206 3.93 0.32 0.02
C THR A 206 4.53 0.19 -1.39
N SER A 207 5.42 -0.77 -1.62
CA SER A 207 6.20 -0.84 -2.85
C SER A 207 6.47 -2.27 -3.27
N VAL A 208 6.62 -2.48 -4.58
CA VAL A 208 7.07 -3.73 -5.20
C VAL A 208 8.21 -3.45 -6.18
N TRP A 209 9.13 -4.42 -6.32
CA TRP A 209 10.21 -4.36 -7.29
C TRP A 209 9.76 -4.89 -8.65
N LEU A 210 9.75 -4.04 -9.68
CA LEU A 210 9.42 -4.43 -11.04
C LEU A 210 10.68 -4.96 -11.73
N SER A 211 10.95 -6.25 -11.52
CA SER A 211 12.17 -6.95 -11.94
C SER A 211 12.54 -6.78 -13.43
N LYS A 212 11.53 -6.73 -14.31
CA LYS A 212 11.68 -6.51 -15.77
C LYS A 212 12.13 -5.09 -16.14
N TYR A 213 12.01 -4.13 -15.24
CA TYR A 213 12.30 -2.70 -15.46
C TYR A 213 13.47 -2.18 -14.62
N GLY A 214 13.85 -2.89 -13.55
CA GLY A 214 14.93 -2.46 -12.66
C GLY A 214 14.56 -1.28 -11.75
N VAL A 215 13.28 -1.18 -11.36
CA VAL A 215 12.76 -0.08 -10.53
C VAL A 215 11.77 -0.55 -9.48
N HIS A 216 11.67 0.20 -8.40
CA HIS A 216 10.57 0.13 -7.44
C HIS A 216 9.35 0.91 -7.93
N LEU A 217 8.19 0.27 -7.98
CA LEU A 217 6.90 0.98 -7.99
C LEU A 217 6.45 1.14 -6.55
N MET A 218 6.23 2.37 -6.10
CA MET A 218 5.72 2.71 -4.78
C MET A 218 4.38 3.41 -4.89
N VAL A 219 3.40 3.02 -4.07
CA VAL A 219 2.09 3.67 -3.97
C VAL A 219 1.85 4.12 -2.53
N SER A 220 1.65 5.42 -2.32
CA SER A 220 1.28 6.02 -1.03
C SER A 220 -0.14 6.61 -1.10
N ARG A 221 -0.79 6.74 0.06
CA ARG A 221 -2.02 7.53 0.21
C ARG A 221 -1.69 9.02 0.19
N LEU A 222 -2.24 9.74 -0.78
CA LEU A 222 -2.26 11.20 -0.81
C LEU A 222 -3.59 11.68 -0.20
N LEU A 223 -3.54 12.12 1.06
CA LEU A 223 -4.70 12.55 1.84
C LEU A 223 -4.83 14.08 1.79
N PHE A 224 -6.04 14.58 1.54
CA PHE A 224 -6.34 16.02 1.54
C PHE A 224 -7.43 16.39 2.57
N THR A 225 -7.22 17.52 3.27
CA THR A 225 -8.19 18.15 4.17
C THR A 225 -8.43 19.61 3.79
N GLN A 226 -9.69 20.02 3.74
CA GLN A 226 -10.10 21.43 3.57
C GLN A 226 -9.89 22.25 4.85
N THR A 227 -9.81 21.62 6.02
CA THR A 227 -9.80 22.31 7.33
C THR A 227 -8.42 22.43 7.96
N ALA A 228 -7.36 21.99 7.26
CA ALA A 228 -5.99 21.87 7.80
C ALA A 228 -5.90 20.98 9.06
N ARG A 229 -6.80 19.99 9.17
CA ARG A 229 -6.84 19.04 10.30
C ARG A 229 -6.78 17.62 9.75
N LYS A 230 -5.68 16.91 10.02
CA LYS A 230 -5.51 15.48 9.66
C LYS A 230 -6.64 14.57 10.18
N ALA A 231 -7.29 14.94 11.29
CA ALA A 231 -8.45 14.22 11.85
C ALA A 231 -9.76 14.40 11.04
N ASP A 232 -9.78 15.30 10.06
CA ASP A 232 -10.93 15.67 9.25
C ASP A 232 -10.54 15.78 7.76
N PRO A 233 -10.07 14.67 7.13
CA PRO A 233 -9.78 14.64 5.71
C PRO A 233 -11.07 14.46 4.90
N GLN A 234 -11.05 14.90 3.64
CA GLN A 234 -12.20 14.78 2.73
C GLN A 234 -11.97 13.78 1.61
N ILE A 235 -10.73 13.56 1.19
CA ILE A 235 -10.40 12.63 0.10
C ILE A 235 -9.02 12.02 0.30
N SER A 236 -8.90 10.75 -0.06
CA SER A 236 -7.70 9.90 -0.03
C SER A 236 -7.49 9.37 -1.45
N LEU A 237 -6.34 9.66 -2.04
CA LEU A 237 -5.97 9.25 -3.40
C LEU A 237 -4.76 8.31 -3.36
N LEU A 238 -4.52 7.58 -4.44
CA LEU A 238 -3.34 6.72 -4.59
C LEU A 238 -2.33 7.42 -5.48
N TYR A 239 -1.17 7.76 -4.92
CA TYR A 239 -0.07 8.43 -5.62
C TYR A 239 1.05 7.43 -5.86
N ALA A 240 1.34 7.16 -7.13
CA ALA A 240 2.35 6.23 -7.59
C ALA A 240 3.63 6.96 -8.00
N GLN A 241 4.76 6.46 -7.51
CA GLN A 241 6.11 6.97 -7.76
C GLN A 241 7.03 5.83 -8.17
N ILE A 242 8.07 6.14 -8.93
CA ILE A 242 9.11 5.20 -9.32
C ILE A 242 10.41 5.57 -8.61
N TYR A 243 11.10 4.57 -8.05
CA TYR A 243 12.43 4.71 -7.46
C TYR A 243 13.42 3.74 -8.12
N ASP A 244 14.68 4.12 -8.23
CA ASP A 244 15.75 3.22 -8.67
C ASP A 244 16.15 2.20 -7.58
N GLU A 245 17.15 1.36 -7.87
CA GLU A 245 17.67 0.36 -6.92
C GLU A 245 18.37 0.96 -5.68
N ASN A 246 18.63 2.28 -5.66
CA ASN A 246 19.23 3.00 -4.54
C ASN A 246 18.19 3.82 -3.77
N TRP A 247 16.90 3.62 -4.04
CA TRP A 247 15.79 4.39 -3.46
C TRP A 247 15.82 5.89 -3.79
N GLN A 248 16.43 6.26 -4.93
CA GLN A 248 16.32 7.61 -5.49
C GLN A 248 15.06 7.72 -6.36
N GLU A 249 14.23 8.73 -6.12
CA GLU A 249 13.02 8.97 -6.92
C GLU A 249 13.36 9.36 -8.36
N LEU A 250 12.74 8.67 -9.31
CA LEU A 250 12.81 8.96 -10.73
C LEU A 250 11.60 9.84 -11.10
N SER A 251 11.80 11.16 -11.12
CA SER A 251 10.75 12.10 -11.53
C SER A 251 10.72 12.27 -13.05
N ASN A 252 9.50 12.36 -13.60
CA ASN A 252 9.24 12.42 -15.04
C ASN A 252 9.91 11.25 -15.82
N VAL A 253 9.56 10.03 -15.42
CA VAL A 253 9.99 8.78 -16.06
C VAL A 253 8.79 8.09 -16.70
N ASP A 254 8.97 7.55 -17.91
CA ASP A 254 7.95 6.73 -18.55
C ASP A 254 8.30 5.24 -18.42
N LEU A 255 7.31 4.41 -18.10
CA LEU A 255 7.40 2.96 -18.23
C LEU A 255 6.52 2.49 -19.37
N VAL A 256 7.03 1.62 -20.24
CA VAL A 256 6.22 0.95 -21.28
C VAL A 256 5.68 -0.35 -20.70
N LEU A 257 4.44 -0.29 -20.20
CA LEU A 257 3.82 -1.34 -19.38
C LEU A 257 2.89 -2.21 -20.22
N PRO A 258 2.94 -3.56 -20.13
CA PRO A 258 1.92 -4.41 -20.70
C PRO A 258 0.65 -4.24 -19.86
N ILE A 259 -0.41 -3.74 -20.49
CA ILE A 259 -1.71 -3.50 -19.87
C ILE A 259 -2.78 -4.35 -20.55
N ILE A 260 -3.92 -4.49 -19.86
CA ILE A 260 -5.17 -4.98 -20.44
C ILE A 260 -6.16 -3.81 -20.42
N ASP A 261 -6.62 -3.36 -21.58
CA ASP A 261 -7.55 -2.25 -21.64
C ASP A 261 -8.99 -2.62 -21.24
N ASP A 262 -9.87 -1.63 -21.26
CA ASP A 262 -11.28 -1.78 -20.90
C ASP A 262 -12.13 -2.52 -21.95
N ASP A 263 -11.57 -2.82 -23.13
CA ASP A 263 -12.15 -3.74 -24.12
C ASP A 263 -11.55 -5.17 -24.03
N GLY A 264 -10.53 -5.36 -23.19
CA GLY A 264 -9.85 -6.65 -22.94
C GLY A 264 -8.64 -6.92 -23.84
N GLU A 265 -8.17 -5.96 -24.64
CA GLU A 265 -6.97 -6.11 -25.47
C GLU A 265 -5.71 -6.01 -24.60
N ARG A 266 -4.83 -7.03 -24.67
CA ARG A 266 -3.47 -6.93 -24.10
C ARG A 266 -2.55 -6.19 -25.08
N LYS A 267 -2.02 -5.07 -24.65
CA LYS A 267 -1.15 -4.17 -25.43
C LYS A 267 -0.19 -3.43 -24.51
N TYR A 268 0.71 -2.63 -25.07
CA TYR A 268 1.62 -1.76 -24.31
C TYR A 268 1.07 -0.33 -24.24
N GLU A 269 1.11 0.27 -23.05
CA GLU A 269 0.82 1.69 -22.82
C GLU A 269 2.07 2.37 -22.23
N ILE A 270 2.32 3.62 -22.65
CA ILE A 270 3.39 4.45 -22.09
C ILE A 270 2.80 5.18 -20.87
N VAL A 271 3.29 4.88 -19.68
CA VAL A 271 2.80 5.48 -18.44
C VAL A 271 3.87 6.34 -17.80
N ASN A 272 3.59 7.65 -17.72
CA ASN A 272 4.44 8.63 -17.05
C ASN A 272 4.26 8.59 -15.52
N PHE A 273 5.36 8.77 -14.80
CA PHE A 273 5.41 8.85 -13.34
C PHE A 273 6.24 10.07 -12.87
N PRO A 274 5.91 10.63 -11.68
CA PRO A 274 4.89 10.16 -10.74
C PRO A 274 3.46 10.58 -11.14
N ARG A 275 2.46 9.80 -10.71
CA ARG A 275 1.04 10.04 -11.06
C ARG A 275 0.07 9.65 -9.96
N VAL A 276 -1.09 10.28 -9.93
CA VAL A 276 -2.29 9.78 -9.24
C VAL A 276 -2.93 8.67 -10.08
N MET A 277 -3.24 7.54 -9.44
CA MET A 277 -3.87 6.39 -10.08
C MET A 277 -5.39 6.61 -10.21
N SER A 278 -5.95 6.25 -11.36
CA SER A 278 -7.37 6.38 -11.70
C SER A 278 -8.22 5.25 -11.08
N VAL A 279 -7.98 4.94 -9.81
CA VAL A 279 -8.75 3.94 -9.04
C VAL A 279 -10.12 4.53 -8.70
N PRO A 280 -11.23 3.92 -9.14
CA PRO A 280 -12.56 4.48 -8.96
C PRO A 280 -13.07 4.25 -7.52
N PHE A 281 -13.86 5.19 -7.02
CA PHE A 281 -14.57 5.10 -5.74
C PHE A 281 -15.81 5.99 -5.75
N TYR A 282 -16.84 5.62 -4.98
CA TYR A 282 -17.97 6.50 -4.72
C TYR A 282 -17.52 7.78 -4.02
N HIS A 283 -17.97 8.94 -4.52
CA HIS A 283 -17.67 10.22 -3.91
C HIS A 283 -18.80 11.24 -4.11
N ASN A 284 -18.85 12.25 -3.24
CA ASN A 284 -19.73 13.40 -3.42
C ASN A 284 -19.07 14.66 -2.83
N SER A 285 -18.50 15.49 -3.70
CA SER A 285 -17.82 16.74 -3.32
C SER A 285 -18.74 17.81 -2.71
N LYS A 286 -20.07 17.66 -2.82
CA LYS A 286 -21.06 18.52 -2.16
C LYS A 286 -21.36 18.07 -0.71
N LYS A 287 -21.14 16.79 -0.36
CA LYS A 287 -21.39 16.22 0.98
C LYS A 287 -20.07 15.79 1.64
N THR A 288 -19.31 16.73 2.22
CA THR A 288 -17.96 16.45 2.78
C THR A 288 -17.88 16.35 4.31
N LYS A 289 -18.92 16.75 5.04
CA LYS A 289 -18.94 16.76 6.52
C LYS A 289 -19.00 15.33 7.05
N LYS A 290 -18.03 14.93 7.90
CA LYS A 290 -17.91 13.57 8.46
C LYS A 290 -17.93 12.44 7.39
N ARG A 291 -17.44 12.73 6.17
CA ARG A 291 -17.33 11.72 5.10
C ARG A 291 -15.89 11.63 4.60
N TRP A 292 -15.44 10.40 4.44
CA TRP A 292 -14.09 10.05 4.01
C TRP A 292 -14.19 9.29 2.70
N TYR A 293 -13.57 9.82 1.65
CA TYR A 293 -13.69 9.29 0.29
C TYR A 293 -12.36 8.75 -0.23
N GLY A 294 -12.44 7.66 -1.00
CA GLY A 294 -11.30 7.04 -1.67
C GLY A 294 -10.59 5.93 -0.88
N PRO A 295 -9.53 5.34 -1.46
CA PRO A 295 -8.85 4.16 -0.91
C PRO A 295 -8.13 4.39 0.42
N GLU A 296 -8.17 3.36 1.28
CA GLU A 296 -7.51 3.35 2.58
C GLU A 296 -6.88 2.00 2.91
N ASP A 297 -5.99 1.98 3.93
CA ASP A 297 -5.30 0.77 4.45
C ASP A 297 -4.66 -0.10 3.34
N THR A 298 -3.98 0.57 2.41
CA THR A 298 -3.49 0.04 1.12
C THR A 298 -2.32 -0.92 1.23
N ARG A 299 -2.36 -2.03 0.49
CA ARG A 299 -1.30 -3.05 0.38
C ARG A 299 -1.00 -3.36 -1.08
N LEU A 300 0.27 -3.41 -1.46
CA LEU A 300 0.70 -3.67 -2.83
C LEU A 300 1.46 -4.99 -2.87
N LEU A 301 1.09 -5.87 -3.80
CA LEU A 301 1.70 -7.18 -3.97
C LEU A 301 1.87 -7.50 -5.46
N LEU A 302 2.84 -8.35 -5.79
CA LEU A 302 2.98 -8.90 -7.14
C LEU A 302 2.22 -10.22 -7.25
N SER A 303 1.36 -10.29 -8.26
CA SER A 303 0.72 -11.52 -8.74
C SER A 303 1.36 -11.93 -10.06
N LYS A 304 1.48 -13.23 -10.34
CA LYS A 304 1.87 -13.71 -11.68
C LYS A 304 0.62 -13.96 -12.51
N ASN A 305 0.41 -13.19 -13.57
CA ASN A 305 -0.83 -13.24 -14.34
C ASN A 305 -0.88 -14.42 -15.35
N GLU A 306 -1.99 -14.52 -16.10
CA GLU A 306 -2.25 -15.55 -17.11
C GLU A 306 -1.25 -15.56 -18.27
N TYR A 307 -0.58 -14.43 -18.54
CA TYR A 307 0.50 -14.30 -19.51
C TYR A 307 1.88 -14.62 -18.92
N GLY A 308 1.97 -14.80 -17.59
CA GLY A 308 3.21 -15.04 -16.87
C GLY A 308 3.95 -13.77 -16.45
N ASP A 309 3.36 -12.58 -16.62
CA ASP A 309 3.93 -11.32 -16.15
C ASP A 309 3.75 -11.14 -14.64
N GLU A 310 4.69 -10.46 -13.99
CA GLU A 310 4.51 -9.95 -12.64
C GLU A 310 3.67 -8.66 -12.69
N GLU A 311 2.46 -8.72 -12.15
CA GLU A 311 1.47 -7.66 -12.17
C GLU A 311 1.26 -7.08 -10.76
N PRO A 312 1.39 -5.75 -10.58
CA PRO A 312 1.14 -5.09 -9.30
C PRO A 312 -0.37 -4.97 -9.01
N ILE A 313 -0.79 -5.63 -7.94
CA ILE A 313 -2.17 -5.65 -7.41
C ILE A 313 -2.22 -4.87 -6.11
N ILE A 314 -3.14 -3.92 -6.00
CA ILE A 314 -3.39 -3.15 -4.77
C ILE A 314 -4.65 -3.64 -4.06
N ILE A 315 -4.54 -4.02 -2.80
CA ILE A 315 -5.70 -4.28 -1.94
C ILE A 315 -5.92 -3.06 -1.05
N PHE A 316 -7.16 -2.64 -0.89
CA PHE A 316 -7.53 -1.48 -0.07
C PHE A 316 -8.95 -1.64 0.45
N ASN A 317 -9.37 -0.81 1.41
CA ASN A 317 -10.80 -0.65 1.71
C ASN A 317 -11.28 0.76 1.37
N ALA A 318 -12.52 0.88 0.91
CA ALA A 318 -13.12 2.17 0.55
C ALA A 318 -14.60 2.20 0.88
N PHE A 319 -15.15 3.41 1.09
CA PHE A 319 -16.59 3.60 1.18
C PHE A 319 -17.23 3.50 -0.21
N HIS A 320 -18.28 2.69 -0.32
CA HIS A 320 -19.07 2.50 -1.55
C HIS A 320 -20.57 2.55 -1.26
N ARG A 321 -21.38 2.58 -2.33
CA ARG A 321 -22.84 2.52 -2.22
C ARG A 321 -23.46 1.49 -3.16
N GLN A 322 -24.51 0.84 -2.68
CA GLN A 322 -25.29 -0.17 -3.38
C GLN A 322 -26.76 0.27 -3.44
N VAL A 323 -27.49 -0.08 -4.50
CA VAL A 323 -28.93 0.18 -4.59
C VAL A 323 -29.67 -0.75 -3.63
N LEU A 324 -30.45 -0.17 -2.72
CA LEU A 324 -31.25 -0.88 -1.72
C LEU A 324 -32.73 -1.00 -2.13
N GLN A 325 -33.26 0.02 -2.82
CA GLN A 325 -34.63 0.05 -3.34
C GLN A 325 -34.63 0.78 -4.68
N THR A 326 -35.45 0.32 -5.62
CA THR A 326 -35.74 0.98 -6.90
C THR A 326 -37.19 1.43 -6.95
N THR A 327 -37.45 2.58 -7.54
CA THR A 327 -38.78 3.03 -7.98
C THR A 327 -38.92 2.76 -9.46
N GLU A 328 -40.09 2.32 -9.90
CA GLU A 328 -40.42 2.10 -11.31
C GLU A 328 -41.32 3.25 -11.77
N ASP A 329 -40.98 3.90 -12.88
CA ASP A 329 -41.77 4.99 -13.45
C ASP A 329 -42.97 4.47 -14.27
N SER A 330 -43.77 5.38 -14.83
CA SER A 330 -44.93 5.01 -15.66
C SER A 330 -44.58 4.32 -16.98
N ASN A 331 -43.31 4.29 -17.37
CA ASN A 331 -42.79 3.63 -18.58
C ASN A 331 -42.12 2.28 -18.26
N GLY A 332 -42.02 1.88 -16.99
CA GLY A 332 -41.31 0.68 -16.55
C GLY A 332 -39.81 0.88 -16.26
N GLU A 333 -39.32 2.12 -16.27
CA GLU A 333 -37.91 2.43 -16.03
C GLU A 333 -37.60 2.43 -14.52
N LYS A 334 -36.60 1.63 -14.12
CA LYS A 334 -36.23 1.44 -12.72
C LYS A 334 -35.11 2.40 -12.30
N THR A 335 -35.47 3.36 -11.46
CA THR A 335 -34.57 4.37 -10.90
C THR A 335 -34.15 4.02 -9.46
N PRO A 336 -32.89 4.23 -9.04
CA PRO A 336 -32.46 3.98 -7.66
C PRO A 336 -33.13 4.92 -6.63
N ALA A 337 -34.15 4.41 -5.94
CA ALA A 337 -34.86 5.14 -4.91
C ALA A 337 -34.03 5.30 -3.63
N LYS A 338 -33.36 4.25 -3.15
CA LYS A 338 -32.60 4.26 -1.88
C LYS A 338 -31.27 3.55 -2.04
N TYR A 339 -30.22 4.10 -1.40
CA TYR A 339 -28.88 3.52 -1.36
C TYR A 339 -28.55 2.99 0.04
N ALA A 340 -27.73 1.95 0.10
CA ALA A 340 -27.06 1.49 1.31
C ALA A 340 -25.55 1.71 1.19
N PHE A 341 -24.91 2.16 2.26
CA PHE A 341 -23.47 2.43 2.33
C PHE A 341 -22.73 1.36 3.14
N TYR A 342 -21.51 1.06 2.70
CA TYR A 342 -20.59 0.06 3.25
C TYR A 342 -19.14 0.54 3.09
N ARG A 343 -18.23 0.08 3.95
CA ARG A 343 -16.77 0.22 3.78
C ARG A 343 -16.20 -1.17 3.58
N SER A 344 -16.03 -1.57 2.32
CA SER A 344 -15.68 -2.95 1.93
C SER A 344 -14.23 -3.06 1.45
N MET A 345 -13.75 -4.30 1.38
CA MET A 345 -12.45 -4.64 0.80
C MET A 345 -12.55 -4.66 -0.73
N PHE A 346 -11.54 -4.08 -1.39
CA PHE A 346 -11.41 -4.04 -2.84
C PHE A 346 -10.02 -4.50 -3.26
N MET A 347 -9.97 -5.16 -4.41
CA MET A 347 -8.75 -5.49 -5.13
C MET A 347 -8.71 -4.66 -6.41
N GLY A 348 -7.61 -3.93 -6.63
CA GLY A 348 -7.37 -3.09 -7.80
C GLY A 348 -6.18 -3.58 -8.62
N TYR A 349 -6.37 -3.68 -9.92
CA TYR A 349 -5.34 -4.03 -10.89
C TYR A 349 -4.75 -2.73 -11.43
N LEU A 350 -3.48 -2.45 -11.15
CA LEU A 350 -2.85 -1.19 -11.60
C LEU A 350 -2.57 -1.18 -13.11
N LEU A 351 -2.52 -2.36 -13.75
CA LEU A 351 -2.25 -2.55 -15.18
C LEU A 351 -3.46 -3.11 -15.98
N ARG A 352 -4.66 -3.17 -15.37
CA ARG A 352 -5.90 -3.47 -16.09
C ARG A 352 -6.87 -2.32 -15.95
N TYR A 353 -7.68 -2.09 -16.97
CA TYR A 353 -8.66 -1.01 -16.99
C TYR A 353 -10.09 -1.54 -17.02
N GLN A 354 -11.03 -0.69 -16.61
CA GLN A 354 -12.46 -0.88 -16.72
C GLN A 354 -13.11 0.42 -17.23
N ARG A 355 -14.26 0.31 -17.89
CA ARG A 355 -15.09 1.47 -18.24
C ARG A 355 -16.20 1.63 -17.20
N GLY A 356 -16.42 2.83 -16.68
CA GLY A 356 -17.39 3.06 -15.61
C GLY A 356 -16.90 2.68 -14.21
N LYS A 357 -17.74 2.98 -13.22
CA LYS A 357 -17.48 2.81 -11.77
C LYS A 357 -18.64 2.12 -11.02
N GLN A 358 -19.49 1.36 -11.74
CA GLN A 358 -20.72 0.75 -11.21
C GLN A 358 -20.49 -0.16 -9.98
N ASN A 359 -19.36 -0.87 -9.97
CA ASN A 359 -18.88 -1.74 -8.89
C ASN A 359 -18.60 -1.00 -7.56
N VAL A 360 -18.31 0.30 -7.59
CA VAL A 360 -18.05 1.13 -6.40
C VAL A 360 -19.11 2.22 -6.18
N ASP A 361 -19.85 2.57 -7.23
CA ASP A 361 -20.87 3.60 -7.23
C ASP A 361 -22.04 3.11 -8.10
N ALA A 362 -22.96 2.38 -7.48
CA ALA A 362 -24.11 1.74 -8.14
C ALA A 362 -25.20 2.72 -8.62
N GLY A 363 -24.82 3.93 -9.03
CA GLY A 363 -25.68 4.93 -9.66
C GLY A 363 -25.44 4.99 -11.17
N GLN A 364 -26.47 5.39 -11.92
CA GLN A 364 -26.35 5.66 -13.36
C GLN A 364 -25.69 7.01 -13.63
N ASP A 365 -24.38 7.10 -13.40
CA ASP A 365 -23.56 8.23 -13.83
C ASP A 365 -23.19 8.05 -15.32
N THR A 366 -23.85 8.84 -16.18
CA THR A 366 -23.71 8.78 -17.65
C THR A 366 -22.42 9.43 -18.18
N HIS A 367 -21.72 10.21 -17.33
CA HIS A 367 -20.36 10.65 -17.62
C HIS A 367 -19.41 9.49 -17.35
N ALA A 368 -19.43 8.98 -16.11
CA ALA A 368 -18.51 7.94 -15.68
C ALA A 368 -18.63 6.65 -16.52
N SER A 369 -19.82 6.30 -17.03
CA SER A 369 -20.03 5.12 -17.89
C SER A 369 -19.24 5.13 -19.21
N LYS A 370 -18.65 6.26 -19.61
CA LYS A 370 -17.73 6.38 -20.75
C LYS A 370 -16.26 6.55 -20.35
N THR A 371 -15.98 6.73 -19.07
CA THR A 371 -14.66 7.04 -18.53
C THR A 371 -13.89 5.76 -18.21
N ARG A 372 -12.61 5.73 -18.60
CA ARG A 372 -11.66 4.65 -18.28
C ARG A 372 -11.08 4.85 -16.86
N TYR A 373 -11.13 3.80 -16.06
CA TYR A 373 -10.57 3.72 -14.71
C TYR A 373 -9.68 2.47 -14.58
N ASN A 374 -8.82 2.41 -13.56
CA ASN A 374 -8.17 1.15 -13.18
C ASN A 374 -9.24 0.12 -12.77
N LYS A 375 -9.11 -1.14 -13.20
CA LYS A 375 -10.04 -2.21 -12.82
C LYS A 375 -9.97 -2.43 -11.31
N VAL A 376 -11.11 -2.42 -10.65
CA VAL A 376 -11.28 -2.85 -9.26
C VAL A 376 -12.39 -3.88 -9.15
N VAL A 377 -12.35 -4.72 -8.12
CA VAL A 377 -13.42 -5.68 -7.79
C VAL A 377 -13.68 -5.66 -6.29
N GLU A 378 -14.96 -5.74 -5.90
CA GLU A 378 -15.33 -5.94 -4.49
C GLU A 378 -14.99 -7.38 -4.09
N LEU A 379 -14.35 -7.56 -2.94
CA LEU A 379 -14.03 -8.88 -2.40
C LEU A 379 -15.22 -9.35 -1.55
N ARG A 380 -15.97 -10.34 -2.03
CA ARG A 380 -17.25 -10.76 -1.46
C ARG A 380 -17.16 -12.13 -0.80
N ILE A 381 -17.35 -12.18 0.53
CA ILE A 381 -17.40 -13.45 1.26
C ILE A 381 -18.64 -14.25 0.85
N GLU A 382 -18.42 -15.48 0.35
CA GLU A 382 -19.48 -16.37 -0.12
C GLU A 382 -20.49 -16.69 1.00
N GLY A 383 -21.78 -16.69 0.66
CA GLY A 383 -22.88 -16.93 1.60
C GLY A 383 -23.09 -15.84 2.67
N GLN A 384 -22.31 -14.75 2.67
CA GLN A 384 -22.40 -13.70 3.71
C GLN A 384 -22.92 -12.37 3.14
N GLN A 385 -23.79 -11.73 3.92
CA GLN A 385 -24.23 -10.36 3.67
C GLN A 385 -23.08 -9.37 3.89
N ARG A 386 -23.09 -8.26 3.12
CA ARG A 386 -22.07 -7.21 3.21
C ARG A 386 -21.98 -6.66 4.64
N GLN A 387 -20.79 -6.74 5.22
CA GLN A 387 -20.50 -6.13 6.51
C GLN A 387 -20.46 -4.60 6.38
N LYS A 388 -20.81 -3.88 7.44
CA LYS A 388 -20.78 -2.41 7.41
C LYS A 388 -19.36 -1.84 7.25
N VAL A 389 -18.38 -2.50 7.85
CA VAL A 389 -16.97 -2.12 7.83
C VAL A 389 -16.10 -3.37 7.77
N GLU A 390 -15.22 -3.41 6.77
CA GLU A 390 -14.18 -4.43 6.60
C GLU A 390 -12.82 -3.69 6.54
N LYS A 391 -11.97 -3.93 7.54
CA LYS A 391 -10.66 -3.28 7.73
C LYS A 391 -9.74 -4.15 8.59
N ASN A 392 -8.45 -3.81 8.65
CA ASN A 392 -7.41 -4.55 9.41
C ASN A 392 -7.10 -5.99 8.92
N TRP A 393 -7.49 -6.34 7.69
CA TRP A 393 -7.15 -7.60 7.02
C TRP A 393 -5.68 -7.62 6.57
N THR A 394 -5.20 -8.76 6.06
CA THR A 394 -3.82 -8.91 5.60
C THR A 394 -3.73 -9.85 4.39
N PRO A 395 -3.31 -9.38 3.20
CA PRO A 395 -3.30 -10.18 1.98
C PRO A 395 -2.00 -10.95 1.80
N PHE A 396 -2.05 -12.05 1.06
CA PHE A 396 -0.88 -12.83 0.64
C PHE A 396 -1.19 -13.70 -0.59
N ILE A 397 -0.13 -14.19 -1.25
CA ILE A 397 -0.20 -15.17 -2.35
C ILE A 397 0.36 -16.50 -1.86
N ASN A 398 -0.19 -17.62 -2.34
CA ASN A 398 0.37 -18.96 -2.12
C ASN A 398 1.06 -19.49 -3.40
N PRO A 399 2.41 -19.39 -3.52
CA PRO A 399 3.09 -19.81 -4.74
C PRO A 399 3.04 -21.32 -5.02
N SER A 400 2.71 -22.16 -4.02
CA SER A 400 2.60 -23.61 -4.22
C SER A 400 1.36 -24.01 -5.05
N GLU A 401 0.34 -23.14 -5.11
CA GLU A 401 -0.88 -23.37 -5.89
C GLU A 401 -0.78 -22.96 -7.37
N ARG A 402 0.36 -22.41 -7.80
CA ARG A 402 0.58 -21.99 -9.20
C ARG A 402 0.57 -23.19 -10.14
N LYS A 403 -0.61 -23.52 -10.68
CA LYS A 403 -0.81 -24.70 -11.53
C LYS A 403 -0.02 -24.58 -12.83
N SER A 404 0.63 -25.68 -13.22
CA SER A 404 1.27 -25.81 -14.53
C SER A 404 0.29 -25.91 -15.72
N SER A 405 -1.03 -25.89 -15.47
CA SER A 405 -2.08 -26.07 -16.48
C SER A 405 -2.50 -24.78 -17.21
N VAL A 406 -2.13 -23.61 -16.68
CA VAL A 406 -2.21 -22.35 -17.44
C VAL A 406 -0.94 -22.25 -18.28
N PHE A 407 -1.04 -21.76 -19.53
CA PHE A 407 0.04 -21.83 -20.54
C PHE A 407 1.41 -21.30 -20.07
N ASN A 408 1.43 -20.39 -19.08
CA ASN A 408 2.65 -19.89 -18.41
C ASN A 408 2.65 -20.01 -16.86
N GLY A 409 1.66 -20.67 -16.24
CA GLY A 409 1.54 -20.89 -14.78
C GLY A 409 1.44 -19.61 -13.93
N GLY A 410 0.22 -19.15 -13.65
CA GLY A 410 -0.07 -17.93 -12.87
C GLY A 410 -0.77 -18.17 -11.53
N ASP A 411 -1.00 -17.09 -10.79
CA ASP A 411 -1.72 -17.07 -9.50
C ASP A 411 -3.24 -16.97 -9.73
N GLU A 412 -3.96 -18.05 -9.44
CA GLU A 412 -5.42 -18.09 -9.58
C GLU A 412 -6.18 -17.41 -8.43
N HIS A 413 -5.56 -17.32 -7.24
CA HIS A 413 -6.21 -16.91 -6.00
C HIS A 413 -5.39 -15.90 -5.18
N LEU A 414 -6.09 -14.95 -4.58
CA LEU A 414 -5.59 -14.08 -3.51
C LEU A 414 -6.01 -14.65 -2.16
N TYR A 415 -5.10 -14.78 -1.22
CA TYR A 415 -5.43 -15.13 0.16
C TYR A 415 -5.50 -13.89 1.04
N ILE A 416 -6.43 -13.90 2.00
CA ILE A 416 -6.59 -12.80 2.97
C ILE A 416 -6.77 -13.39 4.37
N VAL A 417 -5.86 -13.06 5.30
CA VAL A 417 -6.14 -13.17 6.73
C VAL A 417 -7.16 -12.09 7.07
N TYR A 418 -8.43 -12.48 7.17
CA TYR A 418 -9.54 -11.59 7.49
C TYR A 418 -9.56 -11.23 8.99
N GLN A 419 -9.06 -12.14 9.84
CA GLN A 419 -9.02 -11.95 11.28
C GLN A 419 -7.83 -12.68 11.91
N TRP A 420 -7.09 -12.01 12.79
CA TRP A 420 -5.90 -12.54 13.47
C TRP A 420 -6.20 -13.20 14.83
N ASP A 421 -7.00 -12.57 15.69
CA ASP A 421 -7.56 -13.23 16.89
C ASP A 421 -8.70 -14.16 16.45
N ASN A 422 -8.66 -15.42 16.86
CA ASN A 422 -9.42 -16.53 16.25
C ASN A 422 -9.24 -16.57 14.72
N LEU A 423 -8.09 -17.09 14.28
CA LEU A 423 -7.60 -17.00 12.90
C LEU A 423 -8.68 -17.40 11.86
N LYS A 424 -9.02 -16.46 10.96
CA LYS A 424 -9.94 -16.67 9.83
C LYS A 424 -9.26 -16.24 8.53
N ILE A 425 -9.19 -17.16 7.56
CA ILE A 425 -8.53 -16.94 6.26
C ILE A 425 -9.54 -17.15 5.13
N LEU A 426 -9.50 -16.23 4.18
CA LEU A 426 -10.26 -16.25 2.94
C LEU A 426 -9.36 -16.63 1.77
N LYS A 427 -9.92 -17.33 0.80
CA LYS A 427 -9.36 -17.56 -0.54
C LYS A 427 -10.29 -16.91 -1.55
N CYS A 428 -9.79 -15.90 -2.25
CA CYS A 428 -10.55 -15.06 -3.18
C CYS A 428 -10.12 -15.30 -4.63
N GLU A 429 -11.06 -15.25 -5.56
CA GLU A 429 -10.77 -15.33 -7.01
C GLU A 429 -9.88 -14.17 -7.46
N LEU A 430 -8.75 -14.46 -8.12
CA LEU A 430 -7.81 -13.45 -8.63
C LEU A 430 -7.87 -13.38 -10.16
N ALA A 431 -7.43 -14.43 -10.86
CA ALA A 431 -7.33 -14.40 -12.33
C ALA A 431 -8.69 -14.25 -13.04
N ASN A 432 -9.76 -14.85 -12.48
CA ASN A 432 -11.08 -14.92 -13.11
C ASN A 432 -12.11 -13.92 -12.55
N ALA A 433 -11.70 -12.97 -11.70
CA ALA A 433 -12.60 -12.03 -11.04
C ALA A 433 -13.38 -11.17 -12.06
N LYS A 434 -14.72 -11.14 -11.93
CA LYS A 434 -15.64 -10.46 -12.85
C LYS A 434 -15.91 -9.03 -12.39
N GLU A 435 -17.14 -8.74 -11.98
CA GLU A 435 -17.54 -7.47 -11.35
C GLU A 435 -17.17 -7.46 -9.86
N ASP A 436 -17.33 -8.61 -9.21
CA ASP A 436 -16.82 -8.96 -7.89
C ASP A 436 -15.88 -10.19 -7.93
N SER A 437 -15.25 -10.47 -6.80
CA SER A 437 -14.39 -11.63 -6.55
C SER A 437 -14.97 -12.45 -5.40
N THR A 438 -15.25 -13.72 -5.65
CA THR A 438 -15.82 -14.62 -4.63
C THR A 438 -14.73 -15.05 -3.65
N CYS A 439 -14.97 -14.85 -2.36
CA CYS A 439 -14.06 -15.19 -1.28
C CYS A 439 -14.62 -16.32 -0.40
N GLN A 440 -14.01 -17.49 -0.47
CA GLN A 440 -14.34 -18.67 0.34
C GLN A 440 -13.62 -18.64 1.68
N VAL A 441 -14.29 -19.05 2.76
CA VAL A 441 -13.66 -19.24 4.07
C VAL A 441 -12.97 -20.60 4.08
N VAL A 442 -11.65 -20.62 3.83
CA VAL A 442 -10.85 -21.85 3.75
C VAL A 442 -10.31 -22.31 5.10
N PHE A 443 -10.19 -21.40 6.07
CA PHE A 443 -9.78 -21.73 7.42
C PHE A 443 -10.47 -20.83 8.45
N LYS A 444 -10.89 -21.42 9.57
CA LYS A 444 -11.48 -20.74 10.72
C LYS A 444 -11.16 -21.52 11.99
N GLN A 445 -10.45 -20.90 12.93
CA GLN A 445 -9.97 -21.58 14.13
C GLN A 445 -11.11 -21.98 15.10
N ASN A 446 -11.97 -21.02 15.45
CA ASN A 446 -13.10 -21.19 16.38
C ASN A 446 -14.37 -20.59 15.78
N ASN A 447 -15.55 -20.95 16.30
CA ASN A 447 -16.82 -20.44 15.77
C ASN A 447 -17.26 -19.05 16.26
N ASP A 448 -16.70 -18.56 17.37
CA ASP A 448 -17.13 -17.36 18.06
C ASP A 448 -17.01 -16.06 17.24
N ALA A 449 -18.05 -15.23 17.30
CA ALA A 449 -18.04 -13.86 16.81
C ALA A 449 -17.16 -12.97 17.71
N SER A 450 -15.87 -12.96 17.45
CA SER A 450 -14.88 -12.20 18.21
C SER A 450 -14.88 -10.72 17.80
N LYS A 451 -14.67 -9.83 18.76
CA LYS A 451 -14.37 -8.42 18.49
C LYS A 451 -13.02 -8.32 17.75
N VAL A 452 -12.81 -7.24 17.00
CA VAL A 452 -11.51 -6.97 16.35
C VAL A 452 -10.42 -6.96 17.42
N GLY A 453 -9.49 -7.91 17.31
CA GLY A 453 -8.41 -8.09 18.28
C GLY A 453 -7.43 -6.90 18.36
N PRO A 454 -6.58 -6.89 19.40
CA PRO A 454 -5.52 -5.89 19.55
C PRO A 454 -4.43 -6.03 18.48
N VAL A 455 -4.24 -7.22 17.91
CA VAL A 455 -3.37 -7.45 16.74
C VAL A 455 -4.20 -7.26 15.47
N ARG A 456 -3.75 -6.33 14.62
CA ARG A 456 -4.43 -5.86 13.40
C ARG A 456 -3.49 -5.99 12.21
N GLY A 457 -4.03 -5.95 10.99
CA GLY A 457 -3.22 -5.94 9.77
C GLY A 457 -2.14 -4.86 9.78
N GLY A 458 -0.94 -5.28 9.38
CA GLY A 458 0.19 -4.44 8.98
C GLY A 458 0.50 -4.76 7.52
N THR A 459 1.74 -5.10 7.15
CA THR A 459 2.14 -5.46 5.77
C THR A 459 1.30 -6.62 5.19
N GLU A 460 1.32 -6.77 3.87
CA GLU A 460 1.13 -8.07 3.21
C GLU A 460 2.09 -9.15 3.74
N LEU A 461 1.78 -10.43 3.53
CA LEU A 461 2.69 -11.52 3.87
C LEU A 461 3.45 -12.01 2.64
N ILE A 462 4.76 -12.20 2.81
CA ILE A 462 5.64 -12.74 1.78
C ILE A 462 5.97 -14.22 2.06
N PRO A 463 6.01 -15.08 1.03
CA PRO A 463 6.37 -16.49 1.18
C PRO A 463 7.87 -16.65 1.44
N ILE A 464 8.23 -17.50 2.39
CA ILE A 464 9.62 -17.88 2.70
C ILE A 464 9.80 -19.40 2.54
N LYS A 465 11.01 -19.82 2.14
CA LYS A 465 11.40 -21.23 2.12
C LYS A 465 12.19 -21.57 3.38
N THR A 466 11.69 -22.53 4.15
CA THR A 466 12.25 -23.01 5.42
C THR A 466 12.58 -24.50 5.35
N LYS A 467 13.39 -24.99 6.29
CA LYS A 467 13.63 -26.43 6.49
C LYS A 467 12.65 -26.95 7.55
N SER A 468 11.38 -27.14 7.15
CA SER A 468 10.27 -27.53 8.01
C SER A 468 9.39 -28.56 7.32
N ASN A 469 8.53 -29.27 8.06
CA ASN A 469 7.53 -30.16 7.47
C ASN A 469 6.27 -29.44 6.93
N LEU A 470 6.16 -28.12 7.15
CA LEU A 470 5.12 -27.25 6.59
C LEU A 470 5.21 -27.16 5.06
N ASP A 471 4.06 -27.08 4.41
CA ASP A 471 3.97 -27.00 2.93
C ASP A 471 4.32 -25.59 2.44
N GLN A 472 3.90 -24.55 3.17
CA GLN A 472 4.31 -23.17 2.93
C GLN A 472 4.38 -22.37 4.25
N VAL A 473 5.32 -21.42 4.30
CA VAL A 473 5.51 -20.47 5.40
C VAL A 473 5.47 -19.06 4.87
N TRP A 474 4.82 -18.13 5.57
CA TRP A 474 4.84 -16.70 5.28
C TRP A 474 5.29 -15.89 6.48
N ILE A 475 5.89 -14.74 6.18
CA ILE A 475 6.30 -13.76 7.18
C ILE A 475 5.74 -12.38 6.82
N GLY A 476 5.59 -11.54 7.84
CA GLY A 476 5.10 -10.18 7.69
C GLY A 476 5.29 -9.37 8.97
N PHE A 477 4.85 -8.12 8.95
CA PHE A 477 4.80 -7.27 10.14
C PHE A 477 3.38 -6.76 10.33
N LEU A 478 2.71 -7.25 11.37
CA LEU A 478 1.39 -6.79 11.81
C LEU A 478 1.49 -5.50 12.62
N ARG A 479 0.34 -4.95 13.00
CA ARG A 479 0.23 -3.77 13.83
C ARG A 479 -0.53 -4.09 15.12
N ALA A 480 0.16 -4.10 16.27
CA ALA A 480 -0.53 -4.04 17.55
C ALA A 480 -1.19 -2.68 17.74
N HIS A 481 -2.37 -2.67 18.37
CA HIS A 481 -3.09 -1.50 18.83
C HIS A 481 -3.41 -1.68 20.32
N ILE A 482 -2.69 -0.95 21.17
CA ILE A 482 -2.82 -1.04 22.62
C ILE A 482 -3.39 0.28 23.14
N ASP A 483 -4.57 0.24 23.77
CA ASP A 483 -5.25 1.40 24.35
C ASP A 483 -4.68 1.77 25.73
N LYS A 484 -4.63 3.07 26.04
CA LYS A 484 -4.39 3.65 27.39
C LYS A 484 -3.16 3.09 28.15
N CYS A 485 -2.13 2.65 27.44
CA CYS A 485 -1.02 1.89 28.00
C CYS A 485 0.18 2.69 28.51
N GLY A 486 0.25 4.00 28.28
CA GLY A 486 1.33 4.86 28.81
C GLY A 486 1.62 6.08 27.96
N CYS A 487 1.80 5.89 26.65
CA CYS A 487 2.01 6.99 25.71
C CYS A 487 0.69 7.35 24.97
N GLY A 488 0.11 8.50 25.34
CA GLY A 488 -1.10 9.04 24.71
C GLY A 488 -2.36 8.20 24.95
N LYS A 489 -3.35 8.32 24.05
CA LYS A 489 -4.62 7.57 24.18
C LYS A 489 -4.50 6.10 23.79
N ALA A 490 -3.61 5.80 22.85
CA ALA A 490 -3.38 4.48 22.27
C ALA A 490 -2.03 4.48 21.54
N MET A 491 -1.39 3.32 21.46
CA MET A 491 -0.13 3.13 20.76
C MET A 491 -0.29 2.10 19.65
N TYR A 492 0.31 2.40 18.49
CA TYR A 492 0.46 1.48 17.37
C TYR A 492 1.93 1.15 17.15
N ARG A 493 2.27 -0.13 17.05
CA ARG A 493 3.64 -0.62 16.78
C ARG A 493 3.63 -1.81 15.82
N PRO A 494 4.72 -2.02 15.04
CA PRO A 494 4.96 -3.26 14.31
C PRO A 494 5.11 -4.49 15.22
N ASN A 495 4.65 -5.65 14.75
CA ASN A 495 4.89 -6.96 15.35
C ASN A 495 5.24 -7.95 14.23
N PHE A 496 6.40 -8.60 14.28
CA PHE A 496 6.79 -9.62 13.31
C PHE A 496 5.94 -10.89 13.48
N ILE A 497 5.60 -11.57 12.38
CA ILE A 497 4.87 -12.86 12.40
C ILE A 497 5.51 -13.94 11.54
N VAL A 498 5.21 -15.18 11.92
CA VAL A 498 5.36 -16.37 11.08
C VAL A 498 4.02 -17.11 11.03
N LEU A 499 3.46 -17.22 9.83
CA LEU A 499 2.27 -18.03 9.52
C LEU A 499 2.73 -19.31 8.81
N GLY A 500 2.26 -20.47 9.26
CA GLY A 500 2.53 -21.76 8.63
C GLY A 500 1.25 -22.42 8.10
N GLU A 501 1.37 -23.15 6.99
CA GLU A 501 0.31 -23.99 6.43
C GLU A 501 0.80 -25.44 6.25
N LYS A 502 -0.10 -26.38 6.54
CA LYS A 502 0.09 -27.81 6.34
C LYS A 502 -1.25 -28.47 6.00
N ASP A 503 -1.32 -29.20 4.89
CA ASP A 503 -2.52 -29.96 4.48
C ASP A 503 -3.81 -29.10 4.47
N GLY A 504 -3.70 -27.83 4.07
CA GLY A 504 -4.79 -26.85 4.07
C GLY A 504 -5.15 -26.26 5.44
N GLN A 505 -4.48 -26.68 6.52
CA GLN A 505 -4.62 -26.12 7.87
C GLN A 505 -3.59 -25.01 8.12
N PHE A 506 -4.00 -23.95 8.83
CA PHE A 506 -3.15 -22.80 9.10
C PHE A 506 -2.87 -22.63 10.60
N LYS A 507 -1.67 -22.20 10.96
CA LYS A 507 -1.26 -21.89 12.34
C LYS A 507 -0.46 -20.59 12.35
N LEU A 508 -0.90 -19.64 13.19
CA LEU A 508 -0.04 -18.55 13.63
C LEU A 508 1.09 -19.18 14.47
N SER A 509 2.23 -19.41 13.84
CA SER A 509 3.34 -20.18 14.41
C SER A 509 4.07 -19.35 15.47
N HIS A 510 4.43 -18.12 15.11
CA HIS A 510 5.12 -17.17 15.97
C HIS A 510 4.62 -15.75 15.74
N LEU A 511 4.66 -14.91 16.80
CA LEU A 511 4.29 -13.50 16.77
C LEU A 511 5.15 -12.74 17.80
N SER A 512 5.71 -11.58 17.44
CA SER A 512 6.51 -10.77 18.36
C SER A 512 5.68 -9.82 19.20
N SER A 513 6.24 -9.30 20.29
CA SER A 513 5.76 -8.06 20.91
C SER A 513 6.02 -6.84 20.01
N SER A 514 5.57 -5.67 20.46
CA SER A 514 5.86 -4.37 19.84
C SER A 514 7.34 -4.18 19.52
N ILE A 515 7.66 -3.78 18.29
CA ILE A 515 9.01 -3.47 17.81
C ILE A 515 9.17 -1.95 17.64
N SER A 516 10.30 -1.37 18.06
CA SER A 516 10.62 0.05 17.90
C SER A 516 11.34 0.40 16.59
N PHE A 517 12.11 -0.54 16.04
CA PHE A 517 13.14 -0.31 15.00
C PHE A 517 14.09 0.87 15.31
N ASN A 518 14.26 1.23 16.60
CA ASN A 518 14.99 2.42 17.04
C ASN A 518 14.52 3.74 16.37
N MET A 519 13.27 3.78 15.91
CA MET A 519 12.66 4.96 15.27
C MET A 519 12.07 5.92 16.30
N ALA A 520 12.34 7.21 16.14
CA ALA A 520 11.60 8.26 16.83
C ALA A 520 10.18 8.36 16.25
N VAL A 521 9.17 8.53 17.11
CA VAL A 521 7.77 8.59 16.68
C VAL A 521 7.14 9.92 17.08
N ASP A 522 7.02 10.81 16.09
CA ASP A 522 6.38 12.13 16.21
C ASP A 522 4.98 12.07 16.82
N GLY A 523 4.60 13.15 17.49
CA GLY A 523 3.24 13.36 17.96
C GLY A 523 2.24 13.52 16.83
N TRP A 524 1.13 12.80 16.90
CA TRP A 524 0.18 12.69 15.79
C TRP A 524 -0.50 14.01 15.43
N LYS A 525 -0.80 14.88 16.40
CA LYS A 525 -1.39 16.20 16.15
C LYS A 525 -0.33 17.31 16.03
N TYR A 526 0.65 17.29 16.91
CA TYR A 526 1.79 18.22 16.97
C TYR A 526 3.04 17.36 17.10
N ALA A 527 3.95 17.45 16.14
CA ALA A 527 5.09 16.52 16.01
C ALA A 527 5.95 16.46 17.28
N GLU A 528 6.08 17.59 17.96
CA GLU A 528 6.91 17.75 19.15
C GLU A 528 6.20 17.38 20.47
N VAL A 529 4.99 16.79 20.41
CA VAL A 529 4.24 16.24 21.55
C VAL A 529 3.98 14.75 21.33
N GLN A 530 5.02 13.93 21.48
CA GLN A 530 5.00 12.52 21.07
C GLN A 530 3.97 11.66 21.84
N CYS A 531 3.72 11.98 23.11
CA CYS A 531 2.69 11.33 23.94
C CYS A 531 1.61 12.33 24.39
N GLY A 532 0.91 12.95 23.44
CA GLY A 532 -0.25 13.81 23.72
C GLY A 532 -1.43 13.02 24.29
N ARG A 533 -2.07 13.50 25.36
CA ARG A 533 -3.07 12.76 26.15
C ARG A 533 -4.29 12.26 25.35
N ARG A 534 -4.62 12.94 24.25
CA ARG A 534 -5.75 12.61 23.36
C ARG A 534 -5.32 12.08 21.98
N ASP A 535 -4.01 12.04 21.74
CA ASP A 535 -3.41 11.70 20.47
C ASP A 535 -2.86 10.27 20.51
N PRO A 536 -2.95 9.50 19.41
CA PRO A 536 -2.33 8.20 19.35
C PRO A 536 -0.82 8.38 19.09
N ASN A 537 0.01 7.46 19.57
CA ASN A 537 1.41 7.39 19.12
C ASN A 537 1.54 6.29 18.06
N VAL A 538 1.86 6.66 16.83
CA VAL A 538 1.60 5.83 15.64
C VAL A 538 2.88 5.50 14.88
N LEU A 539 3.27 4.23 14.87
CA LEU A 539 4.24 3.66 13.94
C LEU A 539 3.60 2.43 13.29
N ILE A 540 3.45 2.46 11.96
CA ILE A 540 2.73 1.43 11.20
C ILE A 540 3.69 0.81 10.19
N PRO A 541 3.84 -0.53 10.13
CA PRO A 541 4.49 -1.18 9.00
C PRO A 541 3.49 -1.23 7.83
N ASN A 542 3.84 -0.65 6.69
CA ASN A 542 2.95 -0.46 5.55
C ASN A 542 3.06 -1.60 4.51
N GLY A 543 4.29 -1.97 4.15
CA GLY A 543 4.61 -3.02 3.17
C GLY A 543 6.10 -3.36 3.12
N ILE A 544 6.42 -4.58 2.69
CA ILE A 544 7.76 -5.14 2.50
C ILE A 544 8.18 -4.90 1.06
N SER A 545 9.09 -3.94 0.85
CA SER A 545 9.46 -3.48 -0.49
C SER A 545 10.53 -4.32 -1.19
N ILE A 546 11.33 -5.07 -0.42
CA ILE A 546 12.37 -5.98 -0.91
C ILE A 546 12.39 -7.21 0.01
N TYR A 547 12.53 -8.40 -0.56
CA TYR A 547 12.99 -9.58 0.17
C TYR A 547 13.94 -10.44 -0.67
N GLU A 548 15.21 -10.41 -0.30
CA GLU A 548 16.32 -11.03 -1.03
C GLU A 548 16.82 -12.25 -0.27
N ALA A 549 16.06 -13.34 -0.39
CA ALA A 549 16.20 -14.56 0.41
C ALA A 549 17.57 -15.27 0.26
N LYS A 550 18.41 -14.92 -0.74
CA LYS A 550 19.76 -15.49 -0.86
C LYS A 550 20.76 -14.79 0.06
N GLN A 551 20.68 -13.46 0.16
CA GLN A 551 21.57 -12.62 0.95
C GLN A 551 20.99 -12.27 2.33
N ASP A 552 19.72 -12.62 2.58
CA ASP A 552 18.99 -12.36 3.83
C ASP A 552 18.80 -10.87 4.14
N TYR A 553 18.36 -10.11 3.12
CA TYR A 553 17.95 -8.72 3.26
C TYR A 553 16.44 -8.57 3.06
N LEU A 554 15.82 -7.75 3.89
CA LEU A 554 14.43 -7.32 3.79
C LEU A 554 14.41 -5.79 3.87
N SER A 555 13.56 -5.14 3.08
CA SER A 555 13.30 -3.70 3.23
C SER A 555 11.85 -3.46 3.61
N LEU A 556 11.63 -2.59 4.58
CA LEU A 556 10.31 -2.31 5.16
C LEU A 556 10.03 -0.82 5.05
N ILE A 557 8.86 -0.48 4.51
CA ILE A 557 8.33 0.89 4.53
C ILE A 557 7.36 1.00 5.71
N LEU A 558 7.57 2.02 6.55
CA LEU A 558 6.73 2.34 7.70
C LEU A 558 6.18 3.76 7.58
N SER A 559 5.00 4.01 8.11
CA SER A 559 4.51 5.38 8.31
C SER A 559 4.66 5.82 9.76
N VAL A 560 5.23 7.01 9.94
CA VAL A 560 5.35 7.70 11.23
C VAL A 560 4.21 8.70 11.35
N ALA A 561 3.49 8.63 12.48
CA ALA A 561 2.45 9.56 12.88
C ALA A 561 1.29 9.75 11.85
N ASP A 562 1.03 8.81 10.93
CA ASP A 562 0.15 9.01 9.76
C ASP A 562 0.50 10.29 8.96
N LYS A 563 1.80 10.58 8.78
CA LYS A 563 2.28 11.83 8.16
C LYS A 563 3.32 11.61 7.07
N ASN A 564 4.36 10.83 7.38
CA ASN A 564 5.54 10.63 6.54
C ASN A 564 5.83 9.12 6.40
N ASP A 565 6.26 8.69 5.20
CA ASP A 565 6.79 7.34 4.97
C ASP A 565 8.30 7.30 5.27
N ASN A 566 8.77 6.18 5.81
CA ASN A 566 10.15 5.93 6.22
C ASN A 566 10.60 4.53 5.75
N LEU A 567 11.83 4.43 5.26
CA LEU A 567 12.46 3.18 4.84
C LEU A 567 13.43 2.68 5.92
N ILE A 568 13.41 1.38 6.22
CA ILE A 568 14.49 0.67 6.91
C ILE A 568 14.91 -0.56 6.11
N HIS A 569 16.17 -0.96 6.24
CA HIS A 569 16.65 -2.25 5.79
C HIS A 569 16.94 -3.14 7.00
N VAL A 570 16.56 -4.41 6.91
CA VAL A 570 16.71 -5.44 7.94
C VAL A 570 17.51 -6.60 7.35
N ASN A 571 18.52 -7.08 8.07
CA ASN A 571 19.33 -8.24 7.72
C ASN A 571 19.18 -9.33 8.79
N GLY A 572 19.11 -10.60 8.37
CA GLY A 572 19.05 -11.76 9.27
C GLY A 572 17.65 -12.33 9.55
N ILE A 573 16.62 -11.92 8.81
CA ILE A 573 15.24 -12.39 9.01
C ILE A 573 15.10 -13.88 8.64
N LYS A 574 15.67 -14.32 7.52
CA LYS A 574 15.66 -15.72 7.10
C LYS A 574 16.47 -16.59 8.05
N LYS A 575 17.62 -16.11 8.52
CA LYS A 575 18.40 -16.77 9.58
C LYS A 575 17.55 -16.95 10.83
N MET A 576 16.96 -15.85 11.34
CA MET A 576 16.10 -15.87 12.53
C MET A 576 14.96 -16.89 12.38
N VAL A 577 14.26 -16.91 11.25
CA VAL A 577 13.15 -17.84 10.97
C VAL A 577 13.63 -19.28 10.82
N GLY A 578 14.83 -19.49 10.26
CA GLY A 578 15.45 -20.82 10.13
C GLY A 578 15.94 -21.43 11.45
N GLU A 579 15.98 -20.65 12.53
CA GLU A 579 16.27 -21.09 13.91
C GLU A 579 15.00 -21.31 14.75
N LEU A 580 13.80 -21.19 14.18
CA LEU A 580 12.53 -21.42 14.87
C LEU A 580 12.09 -22.87 14.73
N ASP A 581 11.46 -23.41 15.77
CA ASP A 581 10.74 -24.67 15.64
C ASP A 581 9.42 -24.44 14.90
N LEU A 582 9.43 -24.76 13.61
CA LEU A 582 8.27 -24.63 12.74
C LEU A 582 7.57 -25.98 12.51
N ASN A 583 7.93 -27.03 13.25
CA ASN A 583 7.36 -28.34 13.01
C ASN A 583 5.87 -28.39 13.37
N TRP A 584 5.09 -28.98 12.47
CA TRP A 584 3.69 -29.28 12.69
C TRP A 584 3.56 -30.70 13.21
N GLU A 585 3.31 -30.84 14.51
CA GLU A 585 2.95 -32.12 15.12
C GLU A 585 1.45 -32.38 14.92
N ASN A 586 1.13 -33.44 14.18
CA ASN A 586 -0.25 -33.89 13.94
C ASN A 586 -0.84 -34.59 15.18
N SER A 587 -0.96 -33.85 16.28
CA SER A 587 -1.86 -34.22 17.37
C SER A 587 -3.31 -33.99 16.92
N ALA A 588 -4.04 -35.08 16.69
CA ALA A 588 -5.48 -35.08 16.45
C ALA A 588 -6.31 -34.57 17.66
N ALA A 589 -5.64 -34.16 18.75
CA ALA A 589 -6.20 -33.55 19.95
C ALA A 589 -5.95 -32.03 20.07
N THR A 590 -5.21 -31.41 19.14
CA THR A 590 -4.94 -29.95 19.12
C THR A 590 -5.81 -29.17 18.11
N THR A 591 -6.72 -29.85 17.44
CA THR A 591 -7.72 -29.26 16.53
C THR A 591 -8.72 -28.37 17.29
N ALA A 592 -8.75 -27.09 16.91
CA ALA A 592 -9.88 -26.15 17.04
C ALA A 592 -10.51 -25.86 18.44
N THR A 593 -9.93 -26.32 19.57
CA THR A 593 -10.59 -26.19 20.89
C THR A 593 -9.82 -25.47 22.00
N LYS A 594 -8.48 -25.56 22.05
CA LYS A 594 -7.68 -24.77 23.01
C LYS A 594 -7.20 -23.45 22.40
N LYS A 595 -7.64 -22.33 22.96
CA LYS A 595 -7.11 -20.99 22.63
C LYS A 595 -5.62 -20.93 22.99
N SER A 596 -4.75 -20.74 22.01
CA SER A 596 -3.32 -20.54 22.27
C SER A 596 -3.12 -19.24 23.05
N PRO A 597 -2.32 -19.23 24.14
CA PRO A 597 -2.03 -18.03 24.92
C PRO A 597 -1.10 -17.04 24.18
N LEU A 598 -0.61 -17.38 22.98
CA LEU A 598 0.30 -16.57 22.17
C LEU A 598 -0.15 -15.10 22.05
N ILE A 599 -1.40 -14.85 21.64
CA ILE A 599 -1.91 -13.48 21.45
C ILE A 599 -1.97 -12.72 22.79
N SER A 600 -2.39 -13.37 23.88
CA SER A 600 -2.39 -12.75 25.22
C SER A 600 -0.98 -12.36 25.68
N CYS A 601 0.01 -13.26 25.55
CA CYS A 601 1.40 -12.99 25.93
C CYS A 601 2.01 -11.83 25.13
N VAL A 602 1.74 -11.79 23.82
CA VAL A 602 2.17 -10.69 22.94
C VAL A 602 1.54 -9.36 23.34
N VAL A 603 0.27 -9.36 23.72
CA VAL A 603 -0.46 -8.15 24.15
C VAL A 603 0.05 -7.66 25.51
N GLU A 604 0.32 -8.57 26.44
CA GLU A 604 0.94 -8.27 27.73
C GLU A 604 2.31 -7.60 27.54
N LYS A 605 3.23 -8.26 26.83
CA LYS A 605 4.57 -7.73 26.55
C LYS A 605 4.55 -6.42 25.75
N SER A 606 3.61 -6.27 24.81
CA SER A 606 3.39 -5.01 24.07
C SER A 606 2.85 -3.88 24.95
N THR A 607 2.10 -4.21 26.00
CA THR A 607 1.58 -3.25 26.98
C THR A 607 2.68 -2.80 27.94
N GLU A 608 3.61 -3.68 28.33
CA GLU A 608 4.83 -3.32 29.06
C GLU A 608 5.69 -2.34 28.26
N PHE A 609 6.03 -2.69 27.01
CA PHE A 609 6.78 -1.82 26.10
C PHE A 609 6.14 -0.42 25.98
N CYS A 610 4.81 -0.33 25.93
CA CYS A 610 4.10 0.95 25.88
C CYS A 610 4.29 1.81 27.13
N LYS A 611 4.30 1.20 28.32
CA LYS A 611 4.55 1.88 29.60
C LYS A 611 5.97 2.41 29.63
N GLU A 612 6.94 1.56 29.31
CA GLU A 612 8.37 1.91 29.27
C GLU A 612 8.65 3.03 28.26
N TYR A 613 8.11 2.94 27.04
CA TYR A 613 8.20 3.99 26.04
C TYR A 613 7.63 5.32 26.57
N GLY A 614 6.45 5.30 27.19
CA GLY A 614 5.83 6.50 27.76
C GLY A 614 6.67 7.15 28.88
N LEU A 615 7.28 6.34 29.75
CA LEU A 615 8.20 6.81 30.79
C LEU A 615 9.46 7.43 30.20
N GLU A 616 10.04 6.81 29.16
CA GLU A 616 11.24 7.32 28.50
C GLU A 616 10.96 8.67 27.81
N GLN A 617 9.81 8.82 27.13
CA GLN A 617 9.42 10.10 26.56
C GLN A 617 9.20 11.20 27.61
N ASP A 618 8.78 10.86 28.84
CA ASP A 618 8.63 11.84 29.93
C ASP A 618 10.01 12.34 30.41
N LYS A 619 11.01 11.45 30.52
CA LYS A 619 12.41 11.81 30.81
C LYS A 619 13.01 12.71 29.71
N LEU A 620 12.71 12.40 28.44
CA LEU A 620 13.15 13.20 27.28
C LEU A 620 12.43 14.55 27.17
N GLY A 621 11.41 14.82 27.98
CA GLY A 621 10.70 16.10 28.02
C GLY A 621 9.70 16.32 26.89
N VAL A 622 9.37 15.29 26.09
CA VAL A 622 8.52 15.41 24.88
C VAL A 622 7.06 14.98 25.09
N THR A 623 6.66 14.62 26.31
CA THR A 623 5.25 14.39 26.68
C THR A 623 4.51 15.71 26.91
N GLU A 624 3.18 15.71 26.78
CA GLU A 624 2.34 16.86 27.15
C GLU A 624 2.56 17.27 28.62
N THR A 625 2.72 16.30 29.51
CA THR A 625 2.97 16.50 30.95
C THR A 625 4.31 17.16 31.22
N ALA A 626 5.40 16.66 30.63
CA ALA A 626 6.74 17.18 30.84
C ALA A 626 6.90 18.59 30.24
N ARG A 627 6.38 18.82 29.02
CA ARG A 627 6.36 20.16 28.41
C ARG A 627 5.55 21.17 29.24
N LYS A 628 4.42 20.76 29.82
CA LYS A 628 3.63 21.61 30.72
C LYS A 628 4.41 21.96 32.01
N LYS A 629 5.02 20.98 32.67
CA LYS A 629 5.89 21.20 33.85
C LYS A 629 7.04 22.16 33.52
N ALA A 630 7.71 21.97 32.38
CA ALA A 630 8.81 22.83 31.94
C ALA A 630 8.35 24.27 31.68
N LYS A 631 7.18 24.47 31.06
CA LYS A 631 6.59 25.80 30.86
C LYS A 631 6.23 26.49 32.17
N GLU A 632 5.58 25.78 33.09
CA GLU A 632 5.23 26.31 34.43
C GLU A 632 6.49 26.66 35.24
N ALA A 633 7.57 25.87 35.14
CA ALA A 633 8.85 26.17 35.77
C ALA A 633 9.52 27.41 35.15
N ALA A 634 9.50 27.56 33.82
CA ALA A 634 10.03 28.73 33.13
C ALA A 634 9.25 30.01 33.45
N GLU A 635 7.92 29.94 33.57
CA GLU A 635 7.06 31.06 33.98
C GLU A 635 7.36 31.48 35.43
N LYS A 636 7.53 30.54 36.36
CA LYS A 636 7.96 30.83 37.74
C LYS A 636 9.34 31.49 37.80
N ALA A 637 10.33 30.93 37.10
CA ALA A 637 11.68 31.49 37.04
C ALA A 637 11.73 32.88 36.40
N LYS A 638 10.82 33.20 35.47
CA LYS A 638 10.66 34.55 34.92
C LYS A 638 10.07 35.51 35.97
N ALA A 639 9.01 35.11 36.66
CA ALA A 639 8.37 35.92 37.70
C ALA A 639 9.32 36.19 38.89
N GLU A 640 10.16 35.24 39.26
CA GLU A 640 11.21 35.42 40.29
C GLU A 640 12.27 36.43 39.84
N LYS A 641 12.71 36.38 38.58
CA LYS A 641 13.64 37.38 38.00
C LYS A 641 13.02 38.78 37.89
N GLU A 642 11.74 38.88 37.59
CA GLU A 642 11.02 40.17 37.55
C GLU A 642 10.86 40.77 38.96
N LYS A 643 10.51 39.95 39.96
CA LYS A 643 10.50 40.37 41.38
C LYS A 643 11.88 40.78 41.89
N ALA A 644 12.94 40.06 41.50
CA ALA A 644 14.31 40.42 41.88
C ALA A 644 14.74 41.78 41.31
N LYS A 645 14.31 42.13 40.09
CA LYS A 645 14.53 43.47 39.52
C LYS A 645 13.75 44.56 40.23
N GLN A 646 12.44 44.34 40.47
CA GLN A 646 11.61 45.30 41.21
C GLN A 646 12.10 45.53 42.65
N GLY A 647 12.65 44.49 43.29
CA GLY A 647 13.29 44.60 44.61
C GLY A 647 14.61 45.38 44.63
N GLN A 648 15.27 45.58 43.47
CA GLN A 648 16.45 46.45 43.36
C GLN A 648 16.08 47.91 43.04
N GLU A 649 14.95 48.16 42.37
CA GLU A 649 14.45 49.51 42.11
C GLU A 649 13.75 50.11 43.35
N GLY A 650 13.07 49.29 44.16
CA GLY A 650 12.42 49.72 45.41
C GLY A 650 13.35 50.01 46.60
N ALA A 651 14.66 49.86 46.45
CA ALA A 651 15.67 50.11 47.50
C ALA A 651 16.47 51.42 47.29
N GLY A 652 16.05 52.27 46.36
CA GLY A 652 16.72 53.53 46.01
C GLY A 652 16.12 54.81 46.60
N GLU A 653 14.91 54.77 47.16
CA GLU A 653 14.16 55.98 47.59
C GLU A 653 14.11 56.18 49.12
N GLU A 654 15.21 56.00 49.85
CA GLU A 654 15.28 56.52 51.24
C GLU A 654 16.71 56.84 51.76
N ALA A 655 17.50 57.62 51.02
CA ALA A 655 18.63 58.38 51.60
C ALA A 655 19.11 59.52 50.68
N GLY A 656 19.27 60.73 51.24
CA GLY A 656 20.11 61.78 50.64
C GLY A 656 19.40 63.08 50.25
N LYS A 657 19.03 63.90 51.25
CA LYS A 657 18.74 65.33 51.04
C LYS A 657 19.73 66.19 51.82
N THR A 658 20.74 66.71 51.13
CA THR A 658 21.50 67.88 51.56
C THR A 658 21.97 68.64 50.33
N ASP A 659 21.45 69.85 50.15
CA ASP A 659 21.78 70.76 49.04
C ASP A 659 23.11 71.50 49.29
N GLU A 660 23.87 71.81 48.24
CA GLU A 660 23.89 73.17 47.66
C GLU A 660 24.66 73.27 46.32
N LYS A 661 23.98 73.89 45.32
CA LYS A 661 24.39 74.96 44.37
C LYS A 661 25.88 75.10 43.92
N GLN A 662 26.20 75.54 42.70
CA GLN A 662 25.45 76.51 41.87
C GLN A 662 25.85 76.54 40.37
N SER A 663 24.91 77.05 39.55
CA SER A 663 25.08 77.75 38.25
C SER A 663 25.37 76.97 36.95
N GLN A 664 24.67 77.46 35.91
CA GLN A 664 24.45 76.96 34.54
C GLN A 664 24.99 78.04 33.54
N PRO A 665 25.16 77.78 32.21
CA PRO A 665 24.01 77.71 31.30
C PRO A 665 24.11 76.89 29.98
N ALA A 666 23.05 76.13 29.72
CA ALA A 666 22.16 76.15 28.53
C ALA A 666 22.62 75.91 27.06
N LYS A 667 21.70 75.22 26.34
CA LYS A 667 21.51 75.03 24.87
C LYS A 667 22.41 74.01 24.15
N GLY A 668 21.89 73.10 23.31
CA GLY A 668 20.49 72.73 23.01
C GLY A 668 20.34 72.00 21.66
N GLU A 669 19.29 71.17 21.52
CA GLU A 669 18.69 70.67 20.25
C GLU A 669 19.56 69.77 19.31
N GLU A 670 19.07 68.77 18.56
CA GLU A 670 17.79 68.03 18.59
C GLU A 670 17.90 66.66 17.85
N SER A 671 16.82 65.87 17.90
CA SER A 671 16.49 64.56 17.25
C SER A 671 17.19 64.16 15.91
N SER A 672 17.35 62.87 15.53
CA SER A 672 16.27 61.92 15.22
C SER A 672 16.78 60.61 14.54
N ASN A 673 15.91 59.58 14.49
CA ASN A 673 15.80 58.47 13.50
C ASN A 673 16.94 57.44 13.33
N ASN A 674 16.75 56.16 12.98
CA ASN A 674 15.64 55.18 12.84
C ASN A 674 16.27 53.90 12.18
N GLN A 675 15.55 52.78 12.15
CA GLN A 675 15.69 51.60 11.26
C GLN A 675 16.72 50.46 11.51
N ASN A 676 16.13 49.26 11.68
CA ASN A 676 16.36 47.97 10.98
C ASN A 676 17.76 47.36 10.78
N ALA A 677 17.93 46.09 11.20
CA ALA A 677 18.22 44.95 10.30
C ALA A 677 18.09 43.58 11.02
N GLU A 678 17.75 42.51 10.27
CA GLU A 678 17.74 41.11 10.70
C GLU A 678 19.13 40.44 10.51
N PRO A 679 19.43 39.30 11.18
CA PRO A 679 20.56 38.45 10.84
C PRO A 679 20.14 37.14 10.13
N GLN A 680 20.65 36.93 8.91
CA GLN A 680 20.64 35.63 8.23
C GLN A 680 21.81 34.75 8.73
N GLN A 681 21.69 33.43 8.61
CA GLN A 681 22.81 32.49 8.68
C GLN A 681 23.00 31.77 7.34
N GLN A 682 24.23 31.76 6.82
CA GLN A 682 24.60 31.09 5.58
C GLN A 682 25.58 29.94 5.81
N GLN A 683 25.57 29.07 4.80
CA GLN A 683 26.29 27.82 4.58
C GLN A 683 27.81 27.88 4.79
N ALA A 684 28.41 26.71 5.00
CA ALA A 684 29.82 26.46 4.71
C ALA A 684 29.98 25.20 3.84
N GLN A 685 30.66 25.33 2.70
CA GLN A 685 31.34 24.24 1.98
C GLN A 685 32.83 24.27 2.33
N PRO A 686 33.58 23.23 1.95
CA PRO A 686 34.91 23.48 1.36
C PRO A 686 35.19 22.65 0.10
N GLU A 687 36.03 23.18 -0.79
CA GLU A 687 36.61 22.48 -1.95
C GLU A 687 38.13 22.32 -1.85
N ASN A 688 38.62 21.21 -2.43
CA ASN A 688 39.95 20.81 -2.92
C ASN A 688 41.23 21.67 -2.74
N GLU A 689 42.34 20.98 -2.41
CA GLU A 689 43.58 20.79 -3.23
C GLU A 689 44.65 19.94 -2.46
N GLN A 690 45.67 19.28 -3.02
CA GLN A 690 45.88 18.59 -4.33
C GLN A 690 47.03 17.53 -4.18
N ASN A 691 47.19 16.61 -5.14
CA ASN A 691 48.35 15.75 -5.48
C ASN A 691 49.31 15.13 -4.41
N VAL A 692 49.43 13.79 -4.42
CA VAL A 692 50.71 13.04 -4.62
C VAL A 692 50.40 11.73 -5.41
N GLU A 693 51.36 11.27 -6.21
CA GLU A 693 51.24 10.20 -7.21
C GLU A 693 51.80 8.82 -6.74
N GLN A 694 51.50 7.76 -7.52
CA GLN A 694 52.29 6.50 -7.69
C GLN A 694 52.50 5.51 -6.52
N GLN A 695 51.86 4.33 -6.57
CA GLN A 695 52.50 3.07 -7.06
C GLN A 695 51.56 1.85 -7.03
N GLN A 696 51.69 0.96 -8.03
CA GLN A 696 51.10 -0.39 -8.04
C GLN A 696 51.93 -1.35 -7.17
N PRO A 697 51.39 -2.53 -6.81
CA PRO A 697 51.97 -3.72 -7.47
C PRO A 697 50.99 -4.84 -7.86
N ALA A 698 51.28 -5.40 -9.03
CA ALA A 698 51.29 -6.83 -9.42
C ALA A 698 50.27 -7.85 -8.86
N GLN A 699 49.63 -8.55 -9.80
CA GLN A 699 49.07 -9.90 -9.63
C GLN A 699 50.17 -10.94 -9.36
N PRO A 700 49.79 -12.13 -8.87
CA PRO A 700 50.34 -13.38 -9.38
C PRO A 700 49.31 -14.16 -10.20
N GLN A 701 49.70 -14.61 -11.39
CA GLN A 701 49.03 -15.71 -12.09
C GLN A 701 49.47 -17.05 -11.49
N ALA A 702 48.58 -18.03 -11.48
CA ALA A 702 48.96 -19.45 -11.48
C ALA A 702 47.94 -20.23 -12.33
N GLU A 703 48.44 -20.90 -13.36
CA GLU A 703 47.68 -21.83 -14.19
C GLU A 703 47.50 -23.17 -13.44
N GLN A 704 46.42 -23.93 -13.72
CA GLN A 704 46.54 -25.08 -14.62
C GLN A 704 45.24 -25.87 -14.84
N LYS A 705 45.02 -26.15 -16.12
CA LYS A 705 44.46 -27.36 -16.74
C LYS A 705 42.99 -27.76 -16.53
N ALA A 706 42.44 -28.17 -17.68
CA ALA A 706 41.14 -28.78 -17.84
C ALA A 706 41.24 -30.32 -17.77
N GLU A 707 40.09 -30.97 -17.63
CA GLU A 707 39.87 -32.29 -18.20
C GLU A 707 38.48 -32.34 -18.87
N GLN A 708 38.38 -33.07 -19.97
CA GLN A 708 37.17 -33.20 -20.79
C GLN A 708 36.60 -34.62 -20.69
N GLY A 709 35.28 -34.74 -20.83
CA GLY A 709 34.53 -35.98 -21.05
C GLY A 709 33.03 -35.67 -20.91
N SER A 710 32.16 -35.63 -21.92
CA SER A 710 32.00 -36.31 -23.22
C SER A 710 31.40 -37.73 -23.16
N GLU A 711 30.06 -37.79 -23.24
CA GLU A 711 29.18 -38.87 -23.76
C GLU A 711 27.74 -38.27 -23.67
N GLN A 712 26.88 -38.15 -24.70
CA GLN A 712 26.44 -38.94 -25.85
C GLN A 712 25.56 -40.18 -25.53
N GLY A 713 24.39 -40.24 -26.19
CA GLY A 713 23.37 -41.31 -26.14
C GLY A 713 22.05 -40.83 -25.51
N SER A 714 20.87 -40.71 -26.16
CA SER A 714 20.15 -41.55 -27.14
C SER A 714 19.71 -42.92 -26.56
N GLU A 715 18.51 -43.47 -26.74
CA GLU A 715 17.24 -43.03 -27.35
C GLU A 715 16.13 -44.07 -27.02
N GLN A 716 14.85 -43.75 -27.27
CA GLN A 716 13.72 -44.69 -27.55
C GLN A 716 13.17 -45.67 -26.48
N GLY A 717 11.90 -46.09 -26.68
CA GLY A 717 11.18 -47.17 -25.97
C GLY A 717 9.88 -46.72 -25.29
N SER A 718 8.77 -46.49 -26.02
CA SER A 718 7.68 -47.46 -26.32
C SER A 718 6.80 -47.80 -25.09
N GLU A 719 5.51 -47.41 -25.06
CA GLU A 719 4.32 -48.29 -25.32
C GLU A 719 4.13 -49.43 -24.29
N GLN A 720 2.93 -49.82 -23.81
CA GLN A 720 1.56 -49.76 -24.37
C GLN A 720 0.52 -50.16 -23.27
N GLY A 721 -0.76 -49.79 -23.45
CA GLY A 721 -1.92 -50.46 -22.79
C GLY A 721 -2.18 -50.17 -21.29
N SER A 722 -3.39 -50.37 -20.74
CA SER A 722 -4.65 -50.87 -21.34
C SER A 722 -5.90 -50.42 -20.56
N GLU A 723 -7.07 -50.49 -21.20
CA GLU A 723 -8.39 -50.13 -20.65
C GLU A 723 -8.94 -51.10 -19.58
N GLN A 724 -9.82 -50.61 -18.69
CA GLN A 724 -11.21 -51.09 -18.41
C GLN A 724 -11.75 -50.32 -17.18
N LYS A 725 -12.89 -49.59 -17.18
CA LYS A 725 -14.33 -49.86 -17.46
C LYS A 725 -15.11 -50.58 -16.35
N ALA A 726 -16.33 -50.07 -16.09
CA ALA A 726 -17.44 -50.62 -15.29
C ALA A 726 -17.22 -50.69 -13.76
N GLU A 727 -18.23 -50.56 -12.87
CA GLU A 727 -19.67 -50.24 -12.98
C GLU A 727 -20.12 -49.65 -11.60
N GLN A 728 -20.85 -48.54 -11.55
CA GLN A 728 -22.32 -48.41 -11.40
C GLN A 728 -22.98 -48.81 -10.05
N ASN A 729 -24.00 -47.99 -9.72
CA ASN A 729 -25.17 -48.23 -8.87
C ASN A 729 -25.03 -48.08 -7.35
N VAL A 730 -26.00 -47.54 -6.59
CA VAL A 730 -27.19 -46.66 -6.77
C VAL A 730 -27.93 -46.70 -5.40
N ASN A 731 -28.77 -45.70 -5.10
CA ASN A 731 -29.67 -45.53 -3.95
C ASN A 731 -29.18 -44.59 -2.84
N ALA A 732 -30.04 -43.83 -2.17
CA ALA A 732 -31.40 -43.39 -2.52
C ALA A 732 -31.75 -42.12 -1.71
N GLN A 733 -32.85 -41.47 -2.06
CA GLN A 733 -33.37 -40.27 -1.39
C GLN A 733 -33.77 -40.55 0.06
N GLN A 734 -33.68 -39.55 0.93
CA GLN A 734 -34.90 -39.01 1.55
C GLN A 734 -34.71 -37.57 2.06
N GLN A 735 -35.81 -36.83 2.02
CA GLN A 735 -35.93 -35.43 2.46
C GLN A 735 -36.36 -35.41 3.92
N GLU A 736 -35.90 -34.44 4.70
CA GLU A 736 -36.70 -33.90 5.79
C GLU A 736 -36.34 -32.43 6.04
N ALA A 737 -37.35 -31.57 6.03
CA ALA A 737 -37.30 -30.24 6.63
C ALA A 737 -38.11 -30.32 7.94
N PRO A 738 -37.81 -29.49 8.95
CA PRO A 738 -38.77 -28.41 9.16
C PRO A 738 -38.23 -27.11 9.79
N LYS A 739 -38.93 -26.03 9.40
CA LYS A 739 -39.38 -24.88 10.21
C LYS A 739 -38.38 -23.83 10.73
N ALA A 740 -38.84 -22.60 10.63
CA ALA A 740 -38.26 -21.41 11.25
C ALA A 740 -38.56 -21.33 12.75
N ASN A 741 -37.80 -20.52 13.47
CA ASN A 741 -38.40 -19.69 14.50
C ASN A 741 -37.68 -18.34 14.71
N GLU A 742 -38.47 -17.45 15.30
CA GLU A 742 -38.39 -15.99 15.47
C GLU A 742 -37.11 -15.32 15.99
N GLN A 743 -37.11 -14.00 15.82
CA GLN A 743 -36.10 -13.05 16.29
C GLN A 743 -36.00 -12.98 17.83
N SER A 744 -34.80 -12.66 18.32
CA SER A 744 -34.66 -11.91 19.58
C SER A 744 -33.63 -10.80 19.41
N ASP A 745 -34.05 -9.57 19.73
CA ASP A 745 -33.16 -8.41 19.78
C ASP A 745 -32.14 -8.56 20.92
N SER A 746 -30.88 -8.24 20.65
CA SER A 746 -29.94 -7.88 21.71
C SER A 746 -29.10 -6.66 21.29
N SER A 747 -29.35 -5.54 21.97
CA SER A 747 -28.68 -4.28 21.76
C SER A 747 -27.26 -4.32 22.32
N SER A 748 -26.26 -4.33 21.44
CA SER A 748 -24.86 -4.23 21.84
C SER A 748 -24.37 -2.78 21.76
N GLN A 749 -24.28 -2.13 22.92
CA GLN A 749 -23.59 -0.84 23.06
C GLN A 749 -22.09 -1.05 22.82
N GLN A 750 -21.47 -0.21 21.98
CA GLN A 750 -20.02 -0.18 21.77
C GLN A 750 -19.48 1.23 22.05
N GLU A 751 -18.47 1.32 22.91
CA GLU A 751 -17.78 2.58 23.25
C GLU A 751 -16.78 3.01 22.17
N GLN A 752 -16.61 4.32 22.03
CA GLN A 752 -15.89 4.97 20.93
C GLN A 752 -14.36 4.98 21.11
N GLN A 753 -13.61 4.54 20.09
CA GLN A 753 -12.17 4.81 19.97
C GLN A 753 -11.92 6.15 19.22
N PRO A 754 -10.92 6.98 19.59
CA PRO A 754 -10.86 8.35 19.10
C PRO A 754 -10.03 8.48 17.81
N ALA A 755 -10.62 9.13 16.79
CA ALA A 755 -10.09 9.38 15.43
C ALA A 755 -10.43 8.35 14.32
N GLN A 756 -11.50 7.57 14.49
CA GLN A 756 -12.56 7.49 13.47
C GLN A 756 -13.88 7.71 14.22
N GLN A 757 -14.60 8.80 13.92
CA GLN A 757 -15.81 9.16 14.67
C GLN A 757 -17.03 8.46 14.05
N ASP A 758 -17.31 7.25 14.53
CA ASP A 758 -18.46 6.44 14.10
C ASP A 758 -19.77 7.06 14.61
N ASP A 759 -20.49 7.76 13.72
CA ASP A 759 -21.77 8.43 14.01
C ASP A 759 -22.56 8.73 12.71
N HIS A 760 -22.85 7.73 11.86
CA HIS A 760 -23.77 7.89 10.71
C HIS A 760 -24.53 6.60 10.37
N PRO A 761 -25.87 6.60 10.57
CA PRO A 761 -26.75 6.29 9.43
C PRO A 761 -28.03 7.14 9.31
N ASN A 762 -28.36 8.04 10.25
CA ASN A 762 -29.73 8.59 10.36
C ASN A 762 -30.04 9.87 9.56
N GLU A 763 -29.07 10.63 9.05
CA GLU A 763 -29.36 11.91 8.37
C GLU A 763 -29.85 11.74 6.91
N ASP A 764 -29.32 10.77 6.13
CA ASP A 764 -29.74 10.55 4.73
C ASP A 764 -31.17 9.96 4.58
N GLN A 765 -31.91 9.72 5.69
CA GLN A 765 -33.33 9.38 5.65
C GLN A 765 -34.28 10.58 5.74
N LYS A 766 -33.83 11.75 6.24
CA LYS A 766 -34.72 12.91 6.46
C LYS A 766 -34.77 13.91 5.30
N ASP A 767 -33.68 14.09 4.54
CA ASP A 767 -33.60 15.09 3.45
C ASP A 767 -34.18 14.61 2.11
N ARG A 768 -35.24 13.78 2.13
CA ARG A 768 -35.86 13.21 0.91
C ARG A 768 -37.08 13.96 0.39
N THR A 769 -37.49 15.05 1.04
CA THR A 769 -38.71 15.81 0.70
C THR A 769 -38.48 17.03 -0.20
N ASN A 770 -37.24 17.35 -0.59
CA ASN A 770 -36.92 18.55 -1.39
C ASN A 770 -36.22 18.28 -2.74
N GLU A 771 -36.09 17.02 -3.19
CA GLU A 771 -35.61 16.66 -4.55
C GLU A 771 -36.75 16.14 -5.46
N SER A 772 -37.95 16.70 -5.31
CA SER A 772 -38.99 16.64 -6.34
C SER A 772 -40.03 17.75 -6.15
N GLU A 773 -39.91 18.87 -6.91
CA GLU A 773 -41.04 19.55 -7.56
C GLU A 773 -40.60 20.79 -8.37
N ASN A 774 -41.00 20.80 -9.65
CA ASN A 774 -41.35 21.94 -10.50
C ASN A 774 -40.73 23.34 -10.25
N LYS A 775 -40.11 23.88 -11.30
CA LYS A 775 -40.65 25.11 -11.96
C LYS A 775 -40.39 25.10 -13.48
N PRO A 776 -41.22 25.80 -14.28
CA PRO A 776 -41.49 25.43 -15.66
C PRO A 776 -40.56 26.09 -16.68
N GLU A 777 -40.74 25.68 -17.94
CA GLU A 777 -40.22 26.35 -19.13
C GLU A 777 -40.47 27.87 -19.10
N GLN A 778 -39.39 28.64 -19.26
CA GLN A 778 -39.47 29.90 -19.99
C GLN A 778 -38.80 29.70 -21.35
N LYS A 779 -39.66 29.55 -22.37
CA LYS A 779 -39.39 29.99 -23.74
C LYS A 779 -38.66 31.34 -23.73
N VAL A 780 -37.68 31.52 -24.62
CA VAL A 780 -37.40 32.83 -25.19
C VAL A 780 -38.01 32.82 -26.59
N VAL A 781 -39.36 32.88 -26.57
CA VAL A 781 -40.32 32.52 -27.65
C VAL A 781 -40.43 31.02 -27.93
#